data_AF-A0A512UAU4-F1
#
_entry.id   AF-A0A512UAU4-F1
#
_cell.length_a   1.000
_cell.length_b   1.000
_cell.length_c   1.000
_cell.angle_alpha   90.00
_cell.angle_beta   90.00
_cell.angle_gamma   90.00
#
_symmetry.space_group_name_H-M   'P 1'
#
loop_
_entity.id
_entity.type
_entity.pdbx_description
1 polymer ?
#
loop_
_entity_poly.entity_id
_entity_poly.type
_entity_poly.pdbx_seq_one_letter_code
_entity_poly.pdbx_strand_id
1 'polypeptide(L)'
;MSAASQSTTRSESNSAHLEDLNLYYYDAPKTSEGETIAKKPTFWRKVVSWIRPGYLIDHLDYPSLRQVLPTFLQVWVTVVLSVVPRTSAWIGNATYLMQILGFICPVGGFSVCINVILAISCFSAMVIGWLFTVVALAIATAIRGWPTDQDIVDELIREGKCTQENASSCMVGQFFTGRYLDARATVVFAISLVLGITCFGIFSRIHKMARLVFVTGCISIIINTCYSVFFPIFIPLEVGLSIIKPAGIAFALKIILACSIFPFTSNFKYFDVASRILATLIDVSSRNESFFSTMKPSEDSFANYQGLMKDIQDTRVKLSAIDVFLASSRYEVSYGRFTSRDAHEFSSRIKALLNTYSGYEYFYVSMQERKEILKEVFYPKTRRGSLSNTNNSGQSKLFAAFSHTYREVGKFEDSKVQQLFKKKYLDDTKRDLTTLKDLDIVTDHIKDAHACYLGQMSDALKVARDWLADANEFRIYRVFNSKQWAEKQKQRHAEVVAARKNLKDFMKVHQEAQNELSVKMLEGMEGHEQILSLISQTSLFLFLSKQVAFQLLALFDFFLKIDEKRPKPVVNWPWNETEDPNTVDDQVGGENPLNPKAHPRDPDSLTPQTPLQLLMWGISKIYSTLLKENYSYWVHCAILVNFCAFPFYFKHSAHFFYSWKLTWFPVMCAVSTSQYSADSVYMFSTKVVYTFIGAVVGMVAWYISTGSGNGNYYGYSVVCAVVYFCASFYRHFSIHALPVAGIMVCITPTLVLGTSWVDSQYHLSDVGVGWRVAAVRCVSVIAGLSVAFSTTFFPRVRSSKAAFRKKLASTIESLNGIQNQVCNFALQRYDDPDVHIRIIDDKLSNEIRALLLKLAGIKGTMKSIQYETPLTGDWPIEKYEKLHKLIVSITQLYFLHYRLLDQVNDTDAWIPHMVNRAAWNQQEFLSSLVSLTYMASESLRLKIEMPEITTATLSIKHLEVLSEMWGTQGVSLNERVYTKRKDSQSSQIRRRALQKLDFENLLSPDGRLNVVALLITHMIYKQIDEAVLVVKGLVGEKYNYDMRLFEF
;
A
#
# COMPACT_ATOMS: atom_id res chain seq x y z
N MET A 1 12.38 -39.69 -65.32
CA MET A 1 13.64 -39.70 -66.09
C MET A 1 14.80 -39.70 -65.10
N SER A 2 15.90 -40.39 -65.43
CA SER A 2 17.28 -40.30 -64.91
C SER A 2 17.50 -39.74 -63.48
N ALA A 3 17.90 -40.50 -62.43
CA ALA A 3 19.03 -41.44 -62.28
C ALA A 3 20.39 -40.77 -61.96
N ALA A 4 21.32 -41.61 -61.46
CA ALA A 4 22.67 -41.35 -60.92
C ALA A 4 22.70 -40.84 -59.46
N SER A 5 23.07 -41.62 -58.42
CA SER A 5 24.30 -42.42 -58.13
C SER A 5 25.46 -41.56 -57.58
N GLN A 6 26.36 -42.04 -56.71
CA GLN A 6 26.83 -43.42 -56.52
C GLN A 6 27.68 -43.57 -55.22
N SER A 7 27.69 -44.76 -54.60
CA SER A 7 28.86 -45.42 -53.92
C SER A 7 29.58 -44.75 -52.71
N THR A 8 30.18 -45.47 -51.74
CA THR A 8 30.47 -46.93 -51.57
C THR A 8 30.74 -47.31 -50.10
N THR A 9 30.39 -48.57 -49.75
CA THR A 9 31.08 -49.58 -48.86
C THR A 9 32.41 -49.18 -48.15
N ARG A 10 32.84 -49.72 -46.99
CA ARG A 10 32.55 -50.95 -46.19
C ARG A 10 33.15 -50.74 -44.75
N SER A 11 33.26 -51.65 -43.77
CA SER A 11 32.98 -53.09 -43.55
C SER A 11 32.80 -53.37 -42.04
N GLU A 12 32.64 -54.64 -41.63
CA GLU A 12 32.41 -55.09 -40.24
C GLU A 12 33.67 -55.18 -39.35
N SER A 13 33.51 -55.06 -38.01
CA SER A 13 33.78 -56.18 -37.08
C SER A 13 33.31 -55.91 -35.63
N ASN A 14 32.69 -56.92 -35.02
CA ASN A 14 32.01 -56.92 -33.72
C ASN A 14 32.83 -56.49 -32.46
N SER A 15 32.16 -55.77 -31.55
CA SER A 15 32.27 -55.99 -30.09
C SER A 15 30.94 -55.58 -29.42
N ALA A 16 30.39 -56.42 -28.55
CA ALA A 16 28.98 -56.37 -28.16
C ALA A 16 28.66 -55.59 -26.87
N HIS A 17 27.39 -55.18 -26.75
CA HIS A 17 26.65 -54.79 -25.54
C HIS A 17 27.17 -53.59 -24.70
N LEU A 18 26.63 -52.39 -24.97
CA LEU A 18 26.05 -51.45 -23.98
C LEU A 18 25.73 -50.08 -24.63
N GLU A 19 24.69 -49.99 -25.45
CA GLU A 19 24.08 -48.69 -25.79
C GLU A 19 22.71 -48.88 -26.47
N ASP A 20 21.64 -48.67 -25.71
CA ASP A 20 20.29 -48.51 -26.25
C ASP A 20 19.48 -47.69 -25.24
N LEU A 21 19.39 -46.36 -25.46
CA LEU A 21 18.24 -45.49 -25.16
C LEU A 21 18.57 -44.00 -25.36
N ASN A 22 17.60 -43.30 -25.98
CA ASN A 22 17.45 -41.84 -26.05
C ASN A 22 18.28 -41.06 -27.10
N LEU A 23 17.90 -41.22 -28.37
CA LEU A 23 18.08 -40.20 -29.41
C LEU A 23 16.73 -39.64 -29.87
N TYR A 24 16.22 -38.65 -29.13
CA TYR A 24 15.26 -37.69 -29.66
C TYR A 24 15.84 -36.29 -29.53
N TYR A 25 16.27 -35.73 -30.65
CA TYR A 25 16.54 -34.30 -30.76
C TYR A 25 15.23 -33.54 -30.50
N TYR A 26 15.21 -32.75 -29.43
CA TYR A 26 14.23 -31.67 -29.32
C TYR A 26 14.72 -30.52 -30.20
N ASP A 27 14.12 -30.41 -31.38
CA ASP A 27 14.15 -29.15 -32.13
C ASP A 27 13.70 -28.00 -31.22
N ALA A 28 14.32 -26.84 -31.39
CA ALA A 28 13.93 -25.65 -30.64
C ALA A 28 12.43 -25.38 -30.84
N PRO A 29 11.63 -25.23 -29.76
CA PRO A 29 10.20 -25.12 -29.88
C PRO A 29 9.84 -23.91 -30.75
N LYS A 30 9.18 -24.18 -31.89
CA LYS A 30 8.44 -23.16 -32.62
C LYS A 30 7.48 -22.52 -31.62
N THR A 31 7.49 -21.18 -31.56
CA THR A 31 6.62 -20.39 -30.69
C THR A 31 5.16 -20.63 -31.03
N SER A 32 4.54 -21.65 -30.43
CA SER A 32 3.11 -21.90 -30.47
C SER A 32 2.41 -20.94 -29.52
N GLU A 33 1.93 -19.84 -30.09
CA GLU A 33 0.90 -18.91 -29.61
C GLU A 33 0.42 -19.11 -28.16
N GLY A 34 1.27 -18.73 -27.20
CA GLY A 34 0.77 -18.24 -25.91
C GLY A 34 -0.12 -17.01 -26.13
N GLU A 35 -0.98 -16.70 -25.16
CA GLU A 35 -1.96 -15.60 -25.20
C GLU A 35 -1.50 -14.44 -26.07
N THR A 36 -2.30 -14.08 -27.10
CA THR A 36 -1.94 -13.00 -28.02
C THR A 36 -1.58 -11.76 -27.21
N ILE A 37 -0.28 -11.41 -27.15
CA ILE A 37 0.25 -10.33 -26.31
C ILE A 37 -0.66 -9.13 -26.50
N ALA A 38 -1.43 -8.78 -25.46
CA ALA A 38 -2.55 -7.86 -25.57
C ALA A 38 -2.07 -6.60 -26.30
N LYS A 39 -2.46 -6.47 -27.60
CA LYS A 39 -1.68 -5.68 -28.57
C LYS A 39 -1.46 -4.30 -27.99
N LYS A 40 -0.20 -3.98 -27.63
CA LYS A 40 0.18 -2.72 -26.97
C LYS A 40 -0.57 -1.61 -27.71
N PRO A 41 -1.50 -0.88 -27.05
CA PRO A 41 -2.45 -0.05 -27.76
C PRO A 41 -1.67 0.89 -28.67
N THR A 42 -2.01 0.87 -29.96
CA THR A 42 -1.38 1.69 -30.98
C THR A 42 -1.33 3.13 -30.49
N PHE A 43 -0.29 3.88 -30.89
CA PHE A 43 -0.12 5.26 -30.44
C PHE A 43 -1.43 6.08 -30.59
N TRP A 44 -2.13 5.90 -31.71
CA TRP A 44 -3.47 6.44 -31.95
C TRP A 44 -4.53 5.98 -30.93
N ARG A 45 -4.61 4.70 -30.56
CA ARG A 45 -5.52 4.24 -29.48
C ARG A 45 -5.15 4.83 -28.13
N LYS A 46 -3.86 5.00 -27.81
CA LYS A 46 -3.42 5.71 -26.59
C LYS A 46 -3.85 7.17 -26.59
N VAL A 47 -3.61 7.89 -27.69
CA VAL A 47 -4.00 9.29 -27.86
C VAL A 47 -5.52 9.45 -27.79
N VAL A 48 -6.29 8.59 -28.47
CA VAL A 48 -7.77 8.59 -28.38
C VAL A 48 -8.25 8.27 -26.96
N SER A 49 -7.62 7.33 -26.25
CA SER A 49 -7.95 7.05 -24.84
C SER A 49 -7.57 8.17 -23.86
N TRP A 50 -6.62 9.03 -24.24
CA TRP A 50 -6.18 10.18 -23.46
C TRP A 50 -7.04 11.42 -23.72
N ILE A 51 -7.54 11.57 -24.95
CA ILE A 51 -8.46 12.66 -25.36
C ILE A 51 -9.91 12.35 -24.93
N ARG A 52 -10.35 11.08 -24.95
CA ARG A 52 -11.69 10.67 -24.48
C ARG A 52 -11.84 11.01 -22.99
N PRO A 53 -12.84 11.81 -22.58
CA PRO A 53 -13.09 12.10 -21.16
C PRO A 53 -13.79 10.91 -20.47
N GLY A 54 -13.08 9.80 -20.28
CA GLY A 54 -13.59 8.60 -19.63
C GLY A 54 -14.09 8.84 -18.20
N TYR A 55 -13.49 9.81 -17.49
CA TYR A 55 -13.93 10.26 -16.17
C TYR A 55 -15.39 10.79 -16.11
N LEU A 56 -15.96 11.13 -17.26
CA LEU A 56 -17.36 11.56 -17.42
C LEU A 56 -18.17 10.47 -18.13
N ILE A 57 -17.75 10.07 -19.33
CA ILE A 57 -18.52 9.18 -20.22
C ILE A 57 -18.70 7.79 -19.61
N ASP A 58 -17.65 7.24 -18.99
CA ASP A 58 -17.65 5.87 -18.44
C ASP A 58 -18.24 5.82 -17.02
N HIS A 59 -18.74 6.96 -16.52
CA HIS A 59 -19.31 7.13 -15.18
C HIS A 59 -20.64 7.89 -15.17
N LEU A 60 -21.37 7.90 -16.29
CA LEU A 60 -22.71 8.51 -16.37
C LEU A 60 -23.83 7.68 -15.71
N ASP A 61 -23.47 6.73 -14.84
CA ASP A 61 -24.40 5.83 -14.14
C ASP A 61 -25.04 6.49 -12.90
N TYR A 62 -26.23 6.01 -12.52
CA TYR A 62 -26.93 6.45 -11.30
C TYR A 62 -26.09 6.37 -10.00
N PRO A 63 -25.30 5.31 -9.72
CA PRO A 63 -24.44 5.26 -8.52
C PRO A 63 -23.34 6.33 -8.52
N SER A 64 -22.80 6.64 -9.70
CA SER A 64 -21.76 7.65 -9.90
C SER A 64 -22.32 9.07 -9.75
N LEU A 65 -23.48 9.33 -10.37
CA LEU A 65 -24.23 10.59 -10.21
C LEU A 65 -24.59 10.84 -8.74
N ARG A 66 -25.02 9.81 -8.00
CA ARG A 66 -25.32 9.88 -6.56
C ARG A 66 -24.10 10.35 -5.74
N GLN A 67 -22.89 10.02 -6.15
CA GLN A 67 -21.66 10.46 -5.48
C GLN A 67 -21.26 11.89 -5.86
N VAL A 68 -21.46 12.30 -7.12
CA VAL A 68 -21.05 13.61 -7.62
C VAL A 68 -22.03 14.74 -7.24
N LEU A 69 -23.34 14.46 -7.27
CA LEU A 69 -24.40 15.46 -7.09
C LEU A 69 -24.27 16.29 -5.79
N PRO A 70 -23.96 15.73 -4.61
CA PRO A 70 -23.78 16.52 -3.39
C PRO A 70 -22.63 17.53 -3.48
N THR A 71 -21.51 17.15 -4.10
CA THR A 71 -20.35 18.04 -4.31
C THR A 71 -20.66 19.12 -5.35
N PHE A 72 -21.37 18.77 -6.42
CA PHE A 72 -21.82 19.76 -7.40
C PHE A 72 -22.72 20.82 -6.73
N LEU A 73 -23.72 20.40 -5.96
CA LEU A 73 -24.64 21.31 -5.27
C LEU A 73 -23.93 22.14 -4.19
N GLN A 74 -22.94 21.58 -3.49
CA GLN A 74 -22.10 22.31 -2.54
C GLN A 74 -21.41 23.51 -3.20
N VAL A 75 -20.78 23.31 -4.36
CA VAL A 75 -20.10 24.40 -5.05
C VAL A 75 -21.10 25.33 -5.75
N TRP A 76 -22.11 24.79 -6.43
CA TRP A 76 -23.06 25.59 -7.20
C TRP A 76 -23.90 26.55 -6.34
N VAL A 77 -24.38 26.11 -5.17
CA VAL A 77 -25.08 26.99 -4.23
C VAL A 77 -24.20 28.16 -3.78
N THR A 78 -22.89 27.92 -3.56
CA THR A 78 -21.97 29.03 -3.21
C THR A 78 -21.79 30.03 -4.35
N VAL A 79 -21.88 29.62 -5.63
CA VAL A 79 -21.91 30.55 -6.78
C VAL A 79 -23.12 31.47 -6.70
N VAL A 80 -24.31 30.93 -6.48
CA VAL A 80 -25.53 31.73 -6.35
C VAL A 80 -25.40 32.76 -5.23
N LEU A 81 -24.82 32.36 -4.08
CA LEU A 81 -24.55 33.27 -2.95
C LEU A 81 -23.48 34.36 -3.26
N SER A 82 -22.50 34.07 -4.13
CA SER A 82 -21.50 35.06 -4.60
C SER A 82 -22.05 36.02 -5.66
N VAL A 83 -23.09 35.61 -6.40
CA VAL A 83 -23.68 36.36 -7.52
C VAL A 83 -24.78 37.31 -7.02
N VAL A 84 -25.58 36.91 -6.02
CA VAL A 84 -26.64 37.75 -5.46
C VAL A 84 -26.04 38.96 -4.71
N PRO A 85 -26.36 40.22 -5.08
CA PRO A 85 -25.66 41.39 -4.52
C PRO A 85 -25.77 41.54 -3.00
N ARG A 86 -26.95 41.27 -2.41
CA ARG A 86 -27.17 41.39 -0.97
C ARG A 86 -26.32 40.40 -0.15
N THR A 87 -26.19 39.16 -0.62
CA THR A 87 -25.35 38.16 0.05
C THR A 87 -23.87 38.42 -0.20
N SER A 88 -23.50 38.80 -1.42
CA SER A 88 -22.12 39.16 -1.76
C SER A 88 -21.60 40.32 -0.90
N ALA A 89 -22.39 41.38 -0.73
CA ALA A 89 -22.04 42.52 0.13
C ALA A 89 -21.85 42.15 1.61
N TRP A 90 -22.63 41.20 2.14
CA TRP A 90 -22.49 40.77 3.54
C TRP A 90 -21.30 39.81 3.77
N ILE A 91 -20.99 38.97 2.78
CA ILE A 91 -19.86 38.02 2.82
C ILE A 91 -18.53 38.77 2.61
N GLY A 92 -18.52 39.77 1.71
CA GLY A 92 -17.35 40.60 1.40
C GLY A 92 -16.53 40.11 0.20
N ASN A 93 -15.40 40.79 -0.04
CA ASN A 93 -14.62 40.71 -1.29
C ASN A 93 -13.98 39.34 -1.61
N ALA A 94 -14.04 38.37 -0.68
CA ALA A 94 -13.48 37.04 -0.82
C ALA A 94 -14.55 35.94 -1.02
N THR A 95 -15.72 36.28 -1.56
CA THR A 95 -16.81 35.33 -1.82
C THR A 95 -16.38 34.07 -2.59
N TYR A 96 -15.45 34.18 -3.54
CA TYR A 96 -14.93 33.06 -4.33
C TYR A 96 -14.15 31.99 -3.52
N LEU A 97 -13.79 32.29 -2.26
CA LEU A 97 -13.15 31.34 -1.36
C LEU A 97 -14.08 30.16 -1.01
N MET A 98 -15.40 30.36 -1.03
CA MET A 98 -16.39 29.33 -0.71
C MET A 98 -16.31 28.13 -1.66
N GLN A 99 -16.24 28.42 -2.97
CA GLN A 99 -16.14 27.43 -4.05
C GLN A 99 -14.81 26.67 -3.96
N ILE A 100 -13.72 27.36 -3.63
CA ILE A 100 -12.39 26.77 -3.46
C ILE A 100 -12.40 25.77 -2.30
N LEU A 101 -12.91 26.17 -1.13
CA LEU A 101 -13.05 25.29 0.02
C LEU A 101 -13.99 24.11 -0.28
N GLY A 102 -15.02 24.32 -1.09
CA GLY A 102 -15.90 23.27 -1.61
C GLY A 102 -15.16 22.18 -2.40
N PHE A 103 -14.28 22.56 -3.33
CA PHE A 103 -13.49 21.59 -4.11
C PHE A 103 -12.32 20.94 -3.35
N ILE A 104 -11.72 21.65 -2.38
CA ILE A 104 -10.71 21.08 -1.46
C ILE A 104 -11.38 20.00 -0.61
N CYS A 105 -12.53 20.31 0.00
CA CYS A 105 -13.27 19.46 0.94
C CYS A 105 -14.65 19.06 0.39
N PRO A 106 -14.72 18.20 -0.66
CA PRO A 106 -15.98 17.78 -1.27
C PRO A 106 -16.85 16.99 -0.29
N VAL A 107 -18.17 17.09 -0.43
CA VAL A 107 -19.16 16.28 0.33
C VAL A 107 -19.19 14.83 -0.17
N GLY A 108 -19.16 14.65 -1.49
CA GLY A 108 -19.35 13.38 -2.18
C GLY A 108 -18.31 12.31 -1.84
N GLY A 109 -18.78 11.07 -1.68
CA GLY A 109 -17.94 9.89 -1.41
C GLY A 109 -17.56 9.69 0.06
N PHE A 110 -17.73 10.71 0.92
CA PHE A 110 -17.54 10.59 2.36
C PHE A 110 -18.87 10.42 3.10
N SER A 111 -18.84 9.72 4.22
CA SER A 111 -20.01 9.58 5.10
C SER A 111 -20.35 10.89 5.81
N VAL A 112 -21.54 10.97 6.42
CA VAL A 112 -21.96 12.14 7.19
C VAL A 112 -20.97 12.46 8.32
N CYS A 113 -20.56 11.44 9.09
CA CYS A 113 -19.60 11.59 10.19
C CYS A 113 -18.24 12.14 9.74
N ILE A 114 -17.65 11.57 8.68
CA ILE A 114 -16.38 12.07 8.13
C ILE A 114 -16.52 13.51 7.64
N ASN A 115 -17.64 13.85 6.99
CA ASN A 115 -17.91 15.21 6.52
C ASN A 115 -17.99 16.23 7.67
N VAL A 116 -18.66 15.88 8.79
CA VAL A 116 -18.78 16.72 9.99
C VAL A 116 -17.43 16.89 10.69
N ILE A 117 -16.72 15.81 10.98
CA ILE A 117 -15.39 15.86 11.64
C ILE A 117 -14.43 16.69 10.79
N LEU A 118 -14.40 16.47 9.48
CA LEU A 118 -13.53 17.22 8.56
C LEU A 118 -13.90 18.71 8.47
N ALA A 119 -15.20 19.03 8.44
CA ALA A 119 -15.68 20.42 8.41
C ALA A 119 -15.25 21.19 9.67
N ILE A 120 -15.48 20.62 10.86
CA ILE A 120 -15.10 21.20 12.15
C ILE A 120 -13.57 21.33 12.26
N SER A 121 -12.83 20.28 11.87
CA SER A 121 -11.35 20.29 11.94
C SER A 121 -10.72 21.31 10.99
N CYS A 122 -11.24 21.45 9.77
CA CYS A 122 -10.76 22.47 8.83
C CYS A 122 -11.12 23.88 9.30
N PHE A 123 -12.33 24.09 9.84
CA PHE A 123 -12.74 25.39 10.37
C PHE A 123 -11.90 25.81 11.60
N SER A 124 -11.65 24.89 12.54
CA SER A 124 -10.81 25.19 13.71
C SER A 124 -9.38 25.55 13.32
N ALA A 125 -8.79 24.86 12.33
CA ALA A 125 -7.48 25.25 11.78
C ALA A 125 -7.48 26.63 11.11
N MET A 126 -8.59 27.04 10.46
CA MET A 126 -8.72 28.39 9.92
C MET A 126 -8.80 29.45 11.04
N VAL A 127 -9.52 29.17 12.13
CA VAL A 127 -9.59 30.04 13.32
C VAL A 127 -8.25 30.14 14.04
N ILE A 128 -7.52 29.03 14.20
CA ILE A 128 -6.14 29.02 14.73
C ILE A 128 -5.21 29.86 13.84
N GLY A 129 -5.35 29.75 12.52
CA GLY A 129 -4.59 30.57 11.56
C GLY A 129 -4.87 32.06 11.70
N TRP A 130 -6.11 32.45 12.01
CA TRP A 130 -6.47 33.85 12.32
C TRP A 130 -5.88 34.28 13.68
N LEU A 131 -5.96 33.46 14.71
CA LEU A 131 -5.42 33.77 16.05
C LEU A 131 -3.92 34.16 16.02
N PHE A 132 -3.09 33.42 15.27
CA PHE A 132 -1.67 33.78 15.06
C PHE A 132 -1.49 35.18 14.48
N THR A 133 -2.39 35.61 13.59
CA THR A 133 -2.33 36.95 12.98
C THR A 133 -2.90 38.05 13.87
N VAL A 134 -3.87 37.75 14.74
CA VAL A 134 -4.37 38.69 15.76
C VAL A 134 -3.29 39.01 16.79
N VAL A 135 -2.56 38.00 17.27
CA VAL A 135 -1.43 38.19 18.19
C VAL A 135 -0.32 39.00 17.54
N ALA A 136 0.01 38.71 16.27
CA ALA A 136 1.00 39.50 15.52
C ALA A 136 0.57 40.96 15.32
N LEU A 137 -0.71 41.20 15.03
CA LEU A 137 -1.27 42.55 14.90
C LEU A 137 -1.21 43.31 16.23
N ALA A 138 -1.59 42.69 17.36
CA ALA A 138 -1.53 43.32 18.68
C ALA A 138 -0.12 43.76 19.06
N ILE A 139 0.89 42.93 18.77
CA ILE A 139 2.30 43.26 19.01
C ILE A 139 2.75 44.39 18.06
N ALA A 140 2.36 44.34 16.78
CA ALA A 140 2.68 45.37 15.80
C ALA A 140 2.05 46.74 16.13
N THR A 141 0.83 46.77 16.66
CA THR A 141 0.13 48.01 17.06
C THR A 141 0.70 48.57 18.37
N ALA A 142 1.11 47.69 19.30
CA ALA A 142 1.84 48.10 20.51
C ALA A 142 3.20 48.74 20.18
N ILE A 143 3.95 48.20 19.20
CA ILE A 143 5.21 48.80 18.70
C ILE A 143 4.98 50.20 18.09
N ARG A 144 3.79 50.45 17.52
CA ARG A 144 3.39 51.74 16.94
C ARG A 144 2.74 52.71 17.93
N GLY A 145 2.57 52.31 19.20
CA GLY A 145 1.99 53.18 20.23
C GLY A 145 0.46 53.31 20.21
N TRP A 146 -0.27 52.32 19.68
CA TRP A 146 -1.74 52.30 19.61
C TRP A 146 -2.37 53.52 18.90
N PRO A 147 -2.06 53.76 17.61
CA PRO A 147 -2.71 54.81 16.84
C PRO A 147 -4.22 54.55 16.68
N THR A 148 -5.03 55.61 16.74
CA THR A 148 -6.48 55.57 16.54
C THR A 148 -6.82 55.95 15.09
N ASP A 149 -7.96 55.46 14.59
CA ASP A 149 -8.46 55.78 13.24
C ASP A 149 -8.60 57.29 13.00
N GLN A 150 -8.99 58.06 14.03
CA GLN A 150 -9.11 59.52 13.98
C GLN A 150 -7.75 60.20 13.80
N ASP A 151 -6.71 59.76 14.51
CA ASP A 151 -5.36 60.31 14.43
C ASP A 151 -4.78 60.21 13.00
N ILE A 152 -5.06 59.08 12.33
CA ILE A 152 -4.62 58.80 10.96
C ILE A 152 -5.43 59.58 9.93
N VAL A 153 -6.75 59.73 10.12
CA VAL A 153 -7.58 60.56 9.24
C VAL A 153 -7.14 62.02 9.31
N ASP A 154 -6.86 62.54 10.51
CA ASP A 154 -6.34 63.89 10.71
C ASP A 154 -4.95 64.08 10.07
N GLU A 155 -4.06 63.09 10.14
CA GLU A 155 -2.79 63.09 9.40
C GLU A 155 -3.02 63.19 7.87
N LEU A 156 -3.90 62.37 7.32
CA LEU A 156 -4.17 62.28 5.87
C LEU A 156 -4.89 63.52 5.32
N ILE A 157 -5.73 64.18 6.13
CA ILE A 157 -6.36 65.45 5.79
C ILE A 157 -5.32 66.59 5.84
N ARG A 158 -4.43 66.61 6.85
CA ARG A 158 -3.32 67.59 6.92
C ARG A 158 -2.33 67.47 5.76
N GLU A 159 -2.08 66.25 5.26
CA GLU A 159 -1.30 66.02 4.05
C GLU A 159 -2.05 66.32 2.73
N GLY A 160 -3.34 66.71 2.78
CA GLY A 160 -4.14 67.05 1.61
C GLY A 160 -4.50 65.86 0.72
N LYS A 161 -4.40 64.62 1.21
CA LYS A 161 -4.64 63.40 0.42
C LYS A 161 -6.07 62.89 0.46
N CYS A 162 -6.77 63.14 1.56
CA CYS A 162 -8.16 62.73 1.75
C CYS A 162 -9.05 63.94 2.02
N THR A 163 -10.24 63.95 1.45
CA THR A 163 -11.29 64.93 1.75
C THR A 163 -12.20 64.41 2.86
N GLN A 164 -12.81 65.34 3.61
CA GLN A 164 -13.65 65.01 4.77
C GLN A 164 -14.90 64.17 4.39
N GLU A 165 -15.40 64.29 3.16
CA GLU A 165 -16.55 63.53 2.65
C GLU A 165 -16.23 62.06 2.31
N ASN A 166 -14.97 61.75 1.94
CA ASN A 166 -14.52 60.41 1.53
C ASN A 166 -13.41 59.86 2.45
N ALA A 167 -13.33 60.33 3.69
CA ALA A 167 -12.21 60.07 4.59
C ALA A 167 -11.94 58.57 4.83
N SER A 168 -12.98 57.76 5.05
CA SER A 168 -12.84 56.32 5.35
C SER A 168 -12.41 55.48 4.15
N SER A 169 -13.00 55.69 2.97
CA SER A 169 -12.62 54.98 1.74
C SER A 169 -11.22 55.37 1.27
N CYS A 170 -10.86 56.66 1.40
CA CYS A 170 -9.52 57.16 1.12
C CYS A 170 -8.48 56.56 2.08
N MET A 171 -8.76 56.55 3.39
CA MET A 171 -7.87 55.98 4.42
C MET A 171 -7.57 54.49 4.15
N VAL A 172 -8.59 53.67 3.88
CA VAL A 172 -8.39 52.25 3.53
C VAL A 172 -7.57 52.09 2.24
N GLY A 173 -7.78 52.95 1.24
CA GLY A 173 -6.94 53.00 0.04
C GLY A 173 -5.47 53.30 0.35
N GLN A 174 -5.20 54.24 1.27
CA GLN A 174 -3.84 54.60 1.69
C GLN A 174 -3.12 53.47 2.44
N PHE A 175 -3.81 52.59 3.17
CA PHE A 175 -3.16 51.42 3.80
C PHE A 175 -2.51 50.50 2.77
N PHE A 176 -3.20 50.19 1.66
CA PHE A 176 -2.68 49.30 0.62
C PHE A 176 -1.56 49.90 -0.24
N THR A 177 -1.30 51.22 -0.15
CA THR A 177 -0.09 51.84 -0.73
C THR A 177 1.20 51.39 -0.03
N GLY A 178 1.10 50.77 1.15
CA GLY A 178 2.25 50.39 1.96
C GLY A 178 2.89 51.55 2.75
N ARG A 179 2.26 52.74 2.79
CA ARG A 179 2.77 53.92 3.52
C ARG A 179 3.21 53.61 4.95
N TYR A 180 2.40 52.84 5.67
CA TYR A 180 2.55 52.54 7.11
C TYR A 180 3.29 51.23 7.41
N LEU A 181 4.06 50.68 6.46
CA LEU A 181 4.89 49.48 6.67
C LEU A 181 6.20 49.83 7.38
N ASP A 182 6.31 49.40 8.66
CA ASP A 182 7.52 49.53 9.48
C ASP A 182 8.28 48.21 9.56
N ALA A 183 9.61 48.24 9.35
CA ALA A 183 10.46 47.06 9.45
C ALA A 183 10.37 46.32 10.82
N ARG A 184 10.13 47.07 11.91
CA ARG A 184 9.93 46.50 13.25
C ARG A 184 8.62 45.71 13.36
N ALA A 185 7.55 46.16 12.72
CA ALA A 185 6.27 45.48 12.69
C ALA A 185 6.28 44.28 11.72
N THR A 186 6.88 44.42 10.53
CA THR A 186 6.87 43.34 9.51
C THR A 186 7.60 42.08 9.97
N VAL A 187 8.68 42.21 10.75
CA VAL A 187 9.40 41.07 11.35
C VAL A 187 8.50 40.24 12.29
N VAL A 188 7.61 40.86 13.05
CA VAL A 188 6.67 40.14 13.96
C VAL A 188 5.74 39.24 13.15
N PHE A 189 5.20 39.75 12.04
CA PHE A 189 4.36 38.97 11.14
C PHE A 189 5.13 37.88 10.39
N ALA A 190 6.41 38.10 10.08
CA ALA A 190 7.27 37.08 9.51
C ALA A 190 7.48 35.90 10.47
N ILE A 191 7.75 36.17 11.75
CA ILE A 191 7.88 35.16 12.81
C ILE A 191 6.55 34.41 13.02
N SER A 192 5.42 35.12 13.08
CA SER A 192 4.09 34.51 13.24
C SER A 192 3.76 33.53 12.10
N LEU A 193 4.04 33.93 10.85
CA LEU A 193 3.87 33.07 9.68
C LEU A 193 4.73 31.79 9.77
N VAL A 194 5.98 31.91 10.22
CA VAL A 194 6.89 30.76 10.40
C VAL A 194 6.38 29.80 11.47
N LEU A 195 5.94 30.32 12.62
CA LEU A 195 5.42 29.53 13.73
C LEU A 195 4.14 28.76 13.35
N GLY A 196 3.17 29.44 12.74
CA GLY A 196 1.89 28.82 12.39
C GLY A 196 2.00 27.75 11.29
N ILE A 197 2.81 27.98 10.25
CA ILE A 197 3.07 26.95 9.21
C ILE A 197 3.79 25.74 9.84
N THR A 198 4.74 25.97 10.74
CA THR A 198 5.44 24.89 11.45
C THR A 198 4.48 24.09 12.34
N CYS A 199 3.57 24.76 13.07
CA CYS A 199 2.54 24.13 13.89
C CYS A 199 1.62 23.22 13.07
N PHE A 200 1.04 23.74 11.98
CA PHE A 200 0.20 22.91 11.08
C PHE A 200 1.02 21.78 10.43
N GLY A 201 2.28 22.03 10.08
CA GLY A 201 3.19 21.01 9.52
C GLY A 201 3.42 19.83 10.48
N ILE A 202 3.62 20.11 11.77
CA ILE A 202 3.74 19.07 12.82
C ILE A 202 2.41 18.30 12.94
N PHE A 203 1.28 19.02 13.05
CA PHE A 203 -0.06 18.41 13.14
C PHE A 203 -0.37 17.47 11.96
N SER A 204 0.11 17.79 10.76
CA SER A 204 -0.09 16.96 9.56
C SER A 204 0.51 15.54 9.64
N ARG A 205 1.42 15.27 10.60
CA ARG A 205 2.03 13.95 10.79
C ARG A 205 1.14 12.96 11.54
N ILE A 206 0.15 13.44 12.31
CA ILE A 206 -0.64 12.61 13.24
C ILE A 206 -1.57 11.64 12.48
N HIS A 207 -2.24 12.10 11.42
CA HIS A 207 -3.19 11.26 10.69
C HIS A 207 -3.28 11.61 9.20
N LYS A 208 -3.56 10.63 8.33
CA LYS A 208 -3.60 10.81 6.87
C LYS A 208 -4.59 11.90 6.41
N MET A 209 -5.69 12.09 7.15
CA MET A 209 -6.71 13.12 6.85
C MET A 209 -6.29 14.53 7.30
N ALA A 210 -5.30 14.67 8.18
CA ALA A 210 -4.81 15.97 8.67
C ALA A 210 -4.13 16.81 7.56
N ARG A 211 -3.81 16.22 6.41
CA ARG A 211 -3.32 16.98 5.23
C ARG A 211 -4.35 17.99 4.71
N LEU A 212 -5.65 17.71 4.78
CA LEU A 212 -6.67 18.69 4.37
C LEU A 212 -6.75 19.86 5.36
N VAL A 213 -6.65 19.54 6.67
CA VAL A 213 -6.60 20.52 7.77
C VAL A 213 -5.37 21.43 7.65
N PHE A 214 -4.20 20.87 7.32
CA PHE A 214 -2.98 21.62 7.00
C PHE A 214 -3.20 22.59 5.85
N VAL A 215 -3.79 22.15 4.73
CA VAL A 215 -4.04 23.02 3.57
C VAL A 215 -4.97 24.17 3.93
N THR A 216 -6.06 23.93 4.66
CA THR A 216 -6.99 25.01 5.08
C THR A 216 -6.36 25.96 6.11
N GLY A 217 -5.55 25.44 7.03
CA GLY A 217 -4.78 26.25 7.99
C GLY A 217 -3.75 27.16 7.31
N CYS A 218 -2.97 26.62 6.36
CA CYS A 218 -2.01 27.38 5.55
C CYS A 218 -2.69 28.47 4.71
N ILE A 219 -3.83 28.18 4.07
CA ILE A 219 -4.61 29.19 3.35
C ILE A 219 -5.04 30.31 4.30
N SER A 220 -5.57 29.98 5.48
CA SER A 220 -6.00 30.99 6.46
C SER A 220 -4.85 31.88 6.93
N ILE A 221 -3.75 31.30 7.43
CA ILE A 221 -2.65 32.10 8.00
C ILE A 221 -1.94 32.96 6.95
N ILE A 222 -1.72 32.43 5.73
CA ILE A 222 -1.04 33.19 4.68
C ILE A 222 -1.93 34.36 4.22
N ILE A 223 -3.22 34.13 3.95
CA ILE A 223 -4.11 35.20 3.48
C ILE A 223 -4.31 36.25 4.58
N ASN A 224 -4.60 35.85 5.82
CA ASN A 224 -4.71 36.81 6.94
C ASN A 224 -3.41 37.61 7.11
N THR A 225 -2.25 36.95 7.08
CA THR A 225 -0.96 37.65 7.22
C THR A 225 -0.76 38.65 6.08
N CYS A 226 -0.96 38.26 4.82
CA CYS A 226 -0.78 39.10 3.63
C CYS A 226 -1.74 40.29 3.52
N TYR A 227 -2.80 40.38 4.34
CA TYR A 227 -3.65 41.57 4.42
C TYR A 227 -3.44 42.36 5.73
N SER A 228 -3.25 41.71 6.88
CA SER A 228 -3.16 42.39 8.18
C SER A 228 -1.95 43.31 8.36
N VAL A 229 -0.80 43.09 7.70
CA VAL A 229 0.39 43.95 7.92
C VAL A 229 0.25 45.35 7.32
N PHE A 230 -0.65 45.54 6.34
CA PHE A 230 -0.96 46.86 5.80
C PHE A 230 -1.62 47.78 6.84
N PHE A 231 -2.28 47.22 7.86
CA PHE A 231 -3.03 47.99 8.85
C PHE A 231 -2.08 48.51 9.95
N PRO A 232 -2.04 49.85 10.18
CA PRO A 232 -1.34 50.45 11.31
C PRO A 232 -2.08 50.27 12.65
N ILE A 233 -3.39 50.06 12.56
CA ILE A 233 -4.40 50.09 13.63
C ILE A 233 -4.83 48.68 14.08
N PHE A 234 -5.33 48.57 15.31
CA PHE A 234 -5.77 47.29 15.88
C PHE A 234 -7.21 46.95 15.49
N ILE A 235 -7.41 46.55 14.22
CA ILE A 235 -8.69 46.04 13.72
C ILE A 235 -8.57 44.55 13.38
N PRO A 236 -8.58 43.63 14.37
CA PRO A 236 -8.45 42.19 14.13
C PRO A 236 -9.69 41.56 13.46
N LEU A 237 -10.86 42.20 13.58
CA LEU A 237 -12.14 41.65 13.14
C LEU A 237 -12.36 41.79 11.63
N GLU A 238 -12.10 42.95 11.02
CA GLU A 238 -12.45 43.19 9.61
C GLU A 238 -11.72 42.26 8.65
N VAL A 239 -10.40 42.15 8.78
CA VAL A 239 -9.58 41.28 7.91
C VAL A 239 -9.94 39.82 8.12
N GLY A 240 -10.07 39.37 9.37
CA GLY A 240 -10.40 37.97 9.71
C GLY A 240 -11.80 37.55 9.26
N LEU A 241 -12.81 38.39 9.47
CA LEU A 241 -14.20 38.09 9.09
C LEU A 241 -14.37 37.98 7.57
N SER A 242 -13.55 38.68 6.77
CA SER A 242 -13.57 38.55 5.30
C SER A 242 -13.26 37.12 4.82
N ILE A 243 -12.52 36.33 5.61
CA ILE A 243 -12.13 34.94 5.32
C ILE A 243 -13.01 33.95 6.09
N ILE A 244 -13.31 34.24 7.36
CA ILE A 244 -14.06 33.35 8.25
C ILE A 244 -15.54 33.25 7.85
N LYS A 245 -16.18 34.34 7.40
CA LYS A 245 -17.56 34.31 6.89
C LYS A 245 -17.73 33.33 5.73
N PRO A 246 -17.03 33.46 4.58
CA PRO A 246 -17.16 32.50 3.48
C PRO A 246 -16.75 31.07 3.89
N ALA A 247 -15.70 30.91 4.70
CA ALA A 247 -15.31 29.59 5.19
C ALA A 247 -16.39 28.91 6.02
N GLY A 248 -17.00 29.64 6.97
CA GLY A 248 -18.10 29.15 7.81
C GLY A 248 -19.31 28.71 6.97
N ILE A 249 -19.71 29.50 5.97
CA ILE A 249 -20.80 29.15 5.04
C ILE A 249 -20.45 27.88 4.24
N ALA A 250 -19.24 27.78 3.70
CA ALA A 250 -18.82 26.62 2.91
C ALA A 250 -18.81 25.31 3.74
N PHE A 251 -18.38 25.38 5.00
CA PHE A 251 -18.40 24.22 5.90
C PHE A 251 -19.81 23.93 6.46
N ALA A 252 -20.65 24.94 6.69
CA ALA A 252 -22.06 24.75 7.04
C ALA A 252 -22.83 24.06 5.90
N LEU A 253 -22.66 24.52 4.65
CA LEU A 253 -23.23 23.88 3.46
C LEU A 253 -22.72 22.45 3.29
N LYS A 254 -21.42 22.19 3.55
CA LYS A 254 -20.86 20.82 3.56
C LYS A 254 -21.59 19.90 4.53
N ILE A 255 -21.90 20.37 5.74
CA ILE A 255 -22.65 19.59 6.74
C ILE A 255 -24.10 19.39 6.32
N ILE A 256 -24.79 20.47 5.93
CA ILE A 256 -26.21 20.44 5.52
C ILE A 256 -26.41 19.48 4.34
N LEU A 257 -25.60 19.59 3.29
CA LEU A 257 -25.73 18.76 2.10
C LEU A 257 -25.34 17.29 2.35
N ALA A 258 -24.39 17.02 3.25
CA ALA A 258 -24.09 15.65 3.67
C ALA A 258 -25.27 14.99 4.40
N CYS A 259 -26.01 15.76 5.22
CA CYS A 259 -27.21 15.28 5.91
C CYS A 259 -28.43 15.16 4.98
N SER A 260 -28.62 16.12 4.07
CA SER A 260 -29.84 16.21 3.24
C SER A 260 -29.79 15.38 1.96
N ILE A 261 -28.63 15.22 1.32
CA ILE A 261 -28.54 14.65 -0.04
C ILE A 261 -27.90 13.27 0.01
N PHE A 262 -28.75 12.25 -0.15
CA PHE A 262 -28.37 10.83 -0.14
C PHE A 262 -27.53 10.38 1.08
N PRO A 263 -27.87 10.78 2.32
CA PRO A 263 -27.05 10.51 3.50
C PRO A 263 -26.74 9.01 3.67
N PHE A 264 -25.49 8.72 4.03
CA PHE A 264 -25.04 7.38 4.38
C PHE A 264 -24.02 7.41 5.52
N THR A 265 -24.11 6.38 6.37
CA THR A 265 -23.22 6.15 7.50
C THR A 265 -21.94 5.44 7.06
N SER A 266 -20.84 5.67 7.79
CA SER A 266 -19.56 4.97 7.60
C SER A 266 -19.72 3.47 7.77
N ASN A 267 -20.48 3.05 8.78
CA ASN A 267 -20.79 1.66 9.12
C ASN A 267 -21.49 0.94 7.95
N PHE A 268 -22.52 1.55 7.35
CA PHE A 268 -23.12 1.01 6.12
C PHE A 268 -22.09 0.89 4.98
N LYS A 269 -21.30 1.96 4.77
CA LYS A 269 -20.39 2.00 3.62
C LYS A 269 -19.27 0.98 3.76
N TYR A 270 -18.82 0.75 4.99
CA TYR A 270 -17.89 -0.31 5.35
C TYR A 270 -18.43 -1.69 4.92
N PHE A 271 -19.66 -2.04 5.30
CA PHE A 271 -20.27 -3.32 4.95
C PHE A 271 -20.67 -3.45 3.46
N ASP A 272 -21.05 -2.36 2.77
CA ASP A 272 -21.29 -2.35 1.30
C ASP A 272 -20.02 -2.65 0.52
N VAL A 273 -18.88 -2.08 0.90
CA VAL A 273 -17.62 -2.39 0.20
C VAL A 273 -17.08 -3.76 0.64
N ALA A 274 -17.34 -4.21 1.87
CA ALA A 274 -16.98 -5.56 2.29
C ALA A 274 -17.76 -6.66 1.55
N SER A 275 -19.05 -6.48 1.23
CA SER A 275 -19.78 -7.45 0.41
C SER A 275 -19.20 -7.56 -1.01
N ARG A 276 -18.70 -6.45 -1.58
CA ARG A 276 -17.97 -6.44 -2.86
C ARG A 276 -16.60 -7.12 -2.78
N ILE A 277 -15.95 -7.08 -1.61
CA ILE A 277 -14.72 -7.85 -1.35
C ILE A 277 -15.03 -9.35 -1.31
N LEU A 278 -16.13 -9.77 -0.66
CA LEU A 278 -16.58 -11.16 -0.71
C LEU A 278 -16.94 -11.61 -2.13
N ALA A 279 -17.57 -10.75 -2.94
CA ALA A 279 -17.79 -11.01 -4.37
C ALA A 279 -16.47 -11.20 -5.13
N THR A 280 -15.49 -10.31 -4.95
CA THR A 280 -14.15 -10.45 -5.54
C THR A 280 -13.47 -11.75 -5.10
N LEU A 281 -13.68 -12.18 -3.86
CA LEU A 281 -13.12 -13.42 -3.32
C LEU A 281 -13.80 -14.68 -3.92
N ILE A 282 -15.09 -14.61 -4.25
CA ILE A 282 -15.79 -15.67 -5.01
C ILE A 282 -15.19 -15.79 -6.42
N ASP A 283 -14.93 -14.66 -7.10
CA ASP A 283 -14.28 -14.65 -8.43
C ASP A 283 -12.83 -15.18 -8.39
N VAL A 284 -12.14 -15.01 -7.27
CA VAL A 284 -10.81 -15.61 -7.01
C VAL A 284 -10.94 -17.11 -6.72
N SER A 285 -11.94 -17.51 -5.93
CA SER A 285 -12.17 -18.91 -5.55
C SER A 285 -12.58 -19.78 -6.75
N SER A 286 -13.47 -19.30 -7.63
CA SER A 286 -13.88 -20.03 -8.84
C SER A 286 -12.76 -20.17 -9.87
N ARG A 287 -11.87 -19.16 -9.97
CA ARG A 287 -10.66 -19.27 -10.80
C ARG A 287 -9.63 -20.22 -10.20
N ASN A 288 -9.50 -20.29 -8.88
CA ASN A 288 -8.67 -21.30 -8.22
C ASN A 288 -9.21 -22.72 -8.43
N GLU A 289 -10.53 -22.92 -8.32
CA GLU A 289 -11.23 -24.18 -8.60
C GLU A 289 -11.01 -24.62 -10.06
N SER A 290 -11.15 -23.69 -11.01
CA SER A 290 -10.87 -23.93 -12.43
C SER A 290 -9.40 -24.31 -12.67
N PHE A 291 -8.46 -23.59 -12.06
CA PHE A 291 -7.03 -23.89 -12.19
C PHE A 291 -6.70 -25.27 -11.59
N PHE A 292 -7.19 -25.56 -10.38
CA PHE A 292 -6.97 -26.82 -9.67
C PHE A 292 -7.47 -28.03 -10.47
N SER A 293 -8.65 -27.97 -11.09
CA SER A 293 -9.15 -29.07 -11.93
C SER A 293 -8.30 -29.32 -13.18
N THR A 294 -7.64 -28.27 -13.70
CA THR A 294 -6.75 -28.36 -14.89
C THR A 294 -5.27 -28.57 -14.56
N MET A 295 -4.86 -28.54 -13.29
CA MET A 295 -3.44 -28.42 -12.95
C MET A 295 -2.63 -29.67 -13.36
N LYS A 296 -1.46 -29.43 -13.95
CA LYS A 296 -0.44 -30.43 -14.28
C LYS A 296 0.97 -29.85 -14.04
N PRO A 297 1.72 -30.33 -13.03
CA PRO A 297 3.07 -29.88 -12.77
C PRO A 297 4.04 -30.02 -13.94
N SER A 298 3.89 -30.98 -14.85
CA SER A 298 4.80 -31.10 -16.01
C SER A 298 4.75 -29.91 -16.98
N GLU A 299 3.58 -29.32 -17.19
CA GLU A 299 3.38 -28.23 -18.16
C GLU A 299 3.91 -26.87 -17.67
N ASP A 300 4.25 -25.97 -18.61
CA ASP A 300 4.63 -24.59 -18.28
C ASP A 300 3.42 -23.71 -17.94
N SER A 301 2.21 -24.14 -18.32
CA SER A 301 0.92 -23.57 -17.92
C SER A 301 0.73 -23.49 -16.39
N PHE A 302 1.42 -24.36 -15.65
CA PHE A 302 1.40 -24.40 -14.18
C PHE A 302 1.77 -23.05 -13.54
N ALA A 303 2.68 -22.27 -14.14
CA ALA A 303 3.12 -20.99 -13.59
C ALA A 303 2.01 -19.93 -13.42
N ASN A 304 0.83 -20.14 -14.03
CA ASN A 304 -0.34 -19.27 -13.91
C ASN A 304 -0.87 -19.12 -12.47
N TYR A 305 -0.50 -20.02 -11.54
CA TYR A 305 -0.87 -19.88 -10.11
C TYR A 305 -0.45 -18.52 -9.51
N GLN A 306 0.61 -17.89 -10.04
CA GLN A 306 1.11 -16.59 -9.57
C GLN A 306 0.08 -15.45 -9.72
N GLY A 307 -0.92 -15.61 -10.60
CA GLY A 307 -2.05 -14.69 -10.72
C GLY A 307 -2.93 -14.64 -9.46
N LEU A 308 -3.06 -15.76 -8.74
CA LEU A 308 -3.87 -15.87 -7.52
C LEU A 308 -3.39 -14.91 -6.43
N MET A 309 -2.08 -14.89 -6.17
CA MET A 309 -1.45 -14.02 -5.18
C MET A 309 -1.60 -12.54 -5.54
N LYS A 310 -1.48 -12.19 -6.82
CA LYS A 310 -1.68 -10.82 -7.30
C LYS A 310 -3.09 -10.32 -6.97
N ASP A 311 -4.11 -11.11 -7.27
CA ASP A 311 -5.51 -10.73 -7.05
C ASP A 311 -5.88 -10.65 -5.56
N ILE A 312 -5.31 -11.55 -4.73
CA ILE A 312 -5.46 -11.49 -3.28
C ILE A 312 -4.76 -10.26 -2.70
N GLN A 313 -3.56 -9.92 -3.17
CA GLN A 313 -2.86 -8.69 -2.75
C GLN A 313 -3.62 -7.43 -3.15
N ASP A 314 -4.16 -7.36 -4.37
CA ASP A 314 -4.97 -6.21 -4.81
C ASP A 314 -6.27 -6.11 -4.01
N THR A 315 -6.84 -7.24 -3.59
CA THR A 315 -7.98 -7.29 -2.66
C THR A 315 -7.62 -6.81 -1.24
N ARG A 316 -6.42 -7.12 -0.74
CA ARG A 316 -5.90 -6.55 0.53
C ARG A 316 -5.74 -5.04 0.46
N VAL A 317 -5.25 -4.50 -0.67
CA VAL A 317 -5.13 -3.05 -0.88
C VAL A 317 -6.51 -2.40 -0.85
N LYS A 318 -7.51 -2.97 -1.55
CA LYS A 318 -8.92 -2.50 -1.48
C LYS A 318 -9.43 -2.49 -0.04
N LEU A 319 -9.22 -3.56 0.73
CA LEU A 319 -9.65 -3.65 2.13
C LEU A 319 -9.03 -2.56 3.02
N SER A 320 -7.73 -2.29 2.87
CA SER A 320 -7.01 -1.27 3.64
C SER A 320 -7.51 0.17 3.42
N ALA A 321 -8.16 0.44 2.27
CA ALA A 321 -8.76 1.74 1.99
C ALA A 321 -10.07 1.97 2.77
N ILE A 322 -10.76 0.90 3.17
CA ILE A 322 -12.08 0.94 3.83
C ILE A 322 -11.93 1.10 5.36
N ASP A 323 -10.76 0.78 5.92
CA ASP A 323 -10.46 0.97 7.35
C ASP A 323 -10.62 2.46 7.80
N VAL A 324 -10.61 3.43 6.87
CA VAL A 324 -10.96 4.84 7.14
C VAL A 324 -12.42 4.98 7.60
N PHE A 325 -13.35 4.26 6.95
CA PHE A 325 -14.75 4.22 7.38
C PHE A 325 -14.87 3.50 8.73
N LEU A 326 -14.12 2.41 8.95
CA LEU A 326 -14.10 1.70 10.23
C LEU A 326 -13.68 2.60 11.39
N ALA A 327 -12.60 3.37 11.24
CA ALA A 327 -12.15 4.33 12.26
C ALA A 327 -13.23 5.39 12.58
N SER A 328 -13.87 5.96 11.55
CA SER A 328 -14.94 6.95 11.75
C SER A 328 -16.26 6.37 12.29
N SER A 329 -16.48 5.05 12.18
CA SER A 329 -17.71 4.39 12.66
C SER A 329 -17.87 4.44 14.19
N ARG A 330 -16.79 4.69 14.94
CA ARG A 330 -16.82 4.90 16.40
C ARG A 330 -17.57 6.18 16.79
N TYR A 331 -17.53 7.21 15.96
CA TYR A 331 -18.01 8.57 16.28
C TYR A 331 -19.36 8.92 15.64
N GLU A 332 -20.06 7.96 15.04
CA GLU A 332 -21.32 8.22 14.32
C GLU A 332 -22.54 7.64 15.01
N VAL A 333 -23.65 8.39 14.97
CA VAL A 333 -24.97 7.84 15.23
C VAL A 333 -25.39 7.05 13.99
N SER A 334 -25.60 5.74 14.14
CA SER A 334 -26.00 4.85 13.03
C SER A 334 -27.27 4.07 13.36
N TYR A 335 -28.21 4.04 12.42
CA TYR A 335 -29.38 3.17 12.48
C TYR A 335 -29.12 1.93 11.61
N GLY A 336 -29.03 0.77 12.24
CA GLY A 336 -28.69 -0.48 11.56
C GLY A 336 -28.60 -1.68 12.51
N ARG A 337 -28.22 -2.85 11.97
CA ARG A 337 -28.03 -4.07 12.77
C ARG A 337 -26.64 -4.13 13.41
N PHE A 338 -25.62 -3.64 12.71
CA PHE A 338 -24.22 -3.67 13.13
C PHE A 338 -23.83 -2.45 13.98
N THR A 339 -22.95 -2.64 14.95
CA THR A 339 -22.23 -1.59 15.71
C THR A 339 -20.80 -1.42 15.21
N SER A 340 -20.12 -0.36 15.65
CA SER A 340 -18.68 -0.16 15.46
C SER A 340 -17.84 -1.36 15.91
N ARG A 341 -18.19 -2.00 17.05
CA ARG A 341 -17.53 -3.21 17.54
C ARG A 341 -17.73 -4.41 16.61
N ASP A 342 -18.94 -4.64 16.13
CA ASP A 342 -19.20 -5.72 15.14
C ASP A 342 -18.40 -5.49 13.86
N ALA A 343 -18.27 -4.24 13.41
CA ALA A 343 -17.46 -3.90 12.24
C ALA A 343 -15.96 -4.19 12.46
N HIS A 344 -15.42 -4.01 13.68
CA HIS A 344 -14.05 -4.40 14.01
C HIS A 344 -13.89 -5.93 14.10
N GLU A 345 -14.82 -6.64 14.76
CA GLU A 345 -14.84 -8.11 14.86
C GLU A 345 -14.92 -8.75 13.45
N PHE A 346 -15.78 -8.21 12.59
CA PHE A 346 -15.91 -8.63 11.20
C PHE A 346 -14.68 -8.27 10.35
N SER A 347 -14.06 -7.10 10.56
CA SER A 347 -12.78 -6.73 9.91
C SER A 347 -11.69 -7.75 10.23
N SER A 348 -11.59 -8.18 11.49
CA SER A 348 -10.68 -9.24 11.93
C SER A 348 -10.95 -10.57 11.21
N ARG A 349 -12.23 -10.99 11.13
CA ARG A 349 -12.66 -12.23 10.45
C ARG A 349 -12.41 -12.20 8.94
N ILE A 350 -12.72 -11.11 8.23
CA ILE A 350 -12.40 -10.97 6.79
C ILE A 350 -10.88 -10.92 6.56
N LYS A 351 -10.12 -10.18 7.37
CA LYS A 351 -8.65 -10.12 7.25
C LYS A 351 -8.04 -11.52 7.46
N ALA A 352 -8.57 -12.30 8.40
CA ALA A 352 -8.17 -13.69 8.62
C ALA A 352 -8.54 -14.60 7.43
N LEU A 353 -9.76 -14.51 6.90
CA LEU A 353 -10.22 -15.27 5.74
C LEU A 353 -9.33 -15.01 4.51
N LEU A 354 -9.02 -13.74 4.22
CA LEU A 354 -8.18 -13.32 3.09
C LEU A 354 -6.68 -13.67 3.28
N ASN A 355 -6.22 -13.85 4.52
CA ASN A 355 -4.90 -14.40 4.82
C ASN A 355 -4.85 -15.93 4.72
N THR A 356 -6.00 -16.60 4.90
CA THR A 356 -6.10 -18.05 4.77
C THR A 356 -6.24 -18.47 3.31
N TYR A 357 -6.97 -17.70 2.49
CA TYR A 357 -7.13 -17.94 1.05
C TYR A 357 -5.83 -17.85 0.25
N SER A 358 -4.88 -16.99 0.64
CA SER A 358 -3.52 -16.98 0.06
C SER A 358 -2.72 -18.24 0.40
N GLY A 359 -3.15 -19.01 1.40
CA GLY A 359 -2.53 -20.28 1.76
C GLY A 359 -2.51 -21.28 0.61
N TYR A 360 -3.51 -21.26 -0.28
CA TYR A 360 -3.55 -22.12 -1.47
C TYR A 360 -2.37 -21.92 -2.43
N GLU A 361 -1.73 -20.73 -2.46
CA GLU A 361 -0.51 -20.53 -3.23
C GLU A 361 0.63 -21.42 -2.73
N TYR A 362 0.76 -21.62 -1.41
CA TYR A 362 1.86 -22.41 -0.84
C TYR A 362 1.80 -23.88 -1.22
N PHE A 363 0.60 -24.42 -1.47
CA PHE A 363 0.43 -25.73 -2.08
C PHE A 363 1.04 -25.79 -3.50
N TYR A 364 0.71 -24.84 -4.38
CA TYR A 364 1.28 -24.79 -5.72
C TYR A 364 2.79 -24.51 -5.72
N VAL A 365 3.29 -23.68 -4.80
CA VAL A 365 4.73 -23.43 -4.60
C VAL A 365 5.46 -24.69 -4.11
N SER A 366 4.85 -25.50 -3.23
CA SER A 366 5.44 -26.78 -2.79
C SER A 366 5.56 -27.78 -3.95
N MET A 367 4.54 -27.84 -4.83
CA MET A 367 4.60 -28.64 -6.07
C MET A 367 5.64 -28.12 -7.06
N GLN A 368 5.74 -26.79 -7.24
CA GLN A 368 6.75 -26.15 -8.08
C GLN A 368 8.18 -26.43 -7.58
N GLU A 369 8.40 -26.43 -6.26
CA GLU A 369 9.69 -26.81 -5.66
C GLU A 369 10.05 -28.28 -5.97
N ARG A 370 9.09 -29.21 -5.87
CA ARG A 370 9.31 -30.61 -6.28
C ARG A 370 9.67 -30.71 -7.77
N LYS A 371 8.95 -30.00 -8.65
CA LYS A 371 9.26 -29.89 -10.09
C LYS A 371 10.68 -29.36 -10.34
N GLU A 372 11.11 -28.34 -9.60
CA GLU A 372 12.45 -27.74 -9.73
C GLU A 372 13.56 -28.70 -9.28
N ILE A 373 13.40 -29.35 -8.13
CA ILE A 373 14.33 -30.38 -7.62
C ILE A 373 14.50 -31.50 -8.65
N LEU A 374 13.40 -32.02 -9.21
CA LEU A 374 13.46 -33.05 -10.26
C LEU A 374 14.17 -32.54 -11.53
N LYS A 375 13.88 -31.32 -11.98
CA LYS A 375 14.56 -30.72 -13.14
C LYS A 375 16.07 -30.58 -12.91
N GLU A 376 16.52 -30.20 -11.72
CA GLU A 376 17.96 -30.06 -11.43
C GLU A 376 18.71 -31.39 -11.25
N VAL A 377 18.02 -32.45 -10.78
CA VAL A 377 18.58 -33.82 -10.71
C VAL A 377 18.77 -34.42 -12.11
N PHE A 378 17.75 -34.35 -12.98
CA PHE A 378 17.82 -34.95 -14.32
C PHE A 378 18.54 -34.09 -15.36
N TYR A 379 18.51 -32.76 -15.23
CA TYR A 379 19.15 -31.82 -16.15
C TYR A 379 20.02 -30.82 -15.37
N PRO A 380 21.17 -31.25 -14.82
CA PRO A 380 22.08 -30.35 -14.13
C PRO A 380 22.51 -29.22 -15.08
N LYS A 381 22.45 -27.98 -14.59
CA LYS A 381 22.82 -26.78 -15.36
C LYS A 381 24.29 -26.83 -15.76
N THR A 382 24.60 -27.45 -16.91
CA THR A 382 25.94 -27.42 -17.51
C THR A 382 26.33 -25.97 -17.70
N ARG A 383 27.46 -25.59 -17.09
CA ARG A 383 28.05 -24.25 -17.00
C ARG A 383 27.80 -23.40 -18.26
N ARG A 384 26.66 -22.69 -18.31
CA ARG A 384 26.43 -21.69 -19.36
C ARG A 384 27.49 -20.63 -19.20
N GLY A 385 28.43 -20.57 -20.15
CA GLY A 385 29.31 -19.43 -20.28
C GLY A 385 28.43 -18.19 -20.39
N SER A 386 28.67 -17.18 -19.53
CA SER A 386 27.92 -15.93 -19.53
C SER A 386 28.33 -15.10 -20.75
N LEU A 387 27.80 -15.48 -21.90
CA LEU A 387 28.03 -14.87 -23.20
C LEU A 387 26.68 -14.71 -23.90
N SER A 388 26.34 -13.45 -24.18
CA SER A 388 25.14 -12.96 -24.86
C SER A 388 23.79 -13.17 -24.16
N ASN A 389 23.23 -12.07 -23.64
CA ASN A 389 22.19 -11.40 -24.42
C ASN A 389 22.15 -9.88 -24.14
N THR A 390 23.25 -9.19 -24.49
CA THR A 390 23.37 -7.72 -24.44
C THR A 390 23.35 -7.13 -25.84
N ASN A 391 22.23 -7.30 -26.55
CA ASN A 391 21.91 -6.49 -27.73
C ASN A 391 21.47 -5.07 -27.32
N ASN A 392 22.37 -4.34 -26.66
CA ASN A 392 22.32 -2.89 -26.55
C ASN A 392 23.48 -2.31 -27.36
N SER A 393 23.14 -1.84 -28.56
CA SER A 393 24.09 -1.26 -29.51
C SER A 393 24.77 0.00 -28.97
N GLY A 394 26.09 0.06 -29.06
CA GLY A 394 26.80 1.34 -29.27
C GLY A 394 27.17 2.18 -28.04
N GLN A 395 27.37 1.60 -26.86
CA GLN A 395 28.03 2.32 -25.74
C GLN A 395 29.40 1.71 -25.40
N SER A 396 30.34 2.57 -25.01
CA SER A 396 31.78 2.30 -25.12
C SER A 396 32.29 1.24 -24.14
N LYS A 397 33.43 0.62 -24.49
CA LYS A 397 34.17 -0.34 -23.63
C LYS A 397 34.46 0.22 -22.21
N LEU A 398 34.51 1.56 -22.10
CA LEU A 398 34.68 2.30 -20.84
C LEU A 398 33.46 2.14 -19.91
N PHE A 399 32.23 2.18 -20.44
CA PHE A 399 31.01 1.89 -19.66
C PHE A 399 30.82 0.41 -19.38
N ALA A 400 31.25 -0.48 -20.28
CA ALA A 400 31.28 -1.92 -20.00
C ALA A 400 32.15 -2.22 -18.75
N ALA A 401 33.33 -1.62 -18.63
CA ALA A 401 34.19 -1.73 -17.44
C ALA A 401 33.50 -1.26 -16.14
N PHE A 402 32.72 -0.16 -16.19
CA PHE A 402 31.91 0.27 -15.04
C PHE A 402 30.74 -0.66 -14.72
N SER A 403 30.16 -1.36 -15.71
CA SER A 403 29.14 -2.38 -15.45
C SER A 403 29.72 -3.65 -14.82
N HIS A 404 30.94 -4.04 -15.21
CA HIS A 404 31.70 -5.15 -14.60
C HIS A 404 32.18 -4.87 -13.17
N THR A 405 32.01 -3.64 -12.64
CA THR A 405 32.41 -3.29 -11.27
C THR A 405 31.56 -4.02 -10.21
N TYR A 406 30.36 -4.49 -10.55
CA TYR A 406 29.56 -5.32 -9.66
C TYR A 406 29.75 -6.82 -9.94
N ARG A 407 30.69 -7.44 -9.20
CA ARG A 407 30.82 -8.90 -9.04
C ARG A 407 29.44 -9.54 -8.76
N GLU A 408 29.10 -10.62 -9.44
CA GLU A 408 27.95 -11.45 -9.06
C GLU A 408 28.14 -11.95 -7.62
N VAL A 409 27.18 -11.65 -6.73
CA VAL A 409 27.20 -11.92 -5.27
C VAL A 409 26.32 -13.11 -4.92
N GLY A 410 26.53 -13.73 -3.75
CA GLY A 410 25.81 -14.95 -3.35
C GLY A 410 26.28 -16.22 -4.08
N LYS A 411 27.33 -16.13 -4.92
CA LYS A 411 27.89 -17.28 -5.64
C LYS A 411 28.32 -18.41 -4.72
N PHE A 412 28.86 -18.07 -3.55
CA PHE A 412 29.35 -19.05 -2.59
C PHE A 412 28.19 -19.82 -1.98
N GLU A 413 27.12 -19.14 -1.54
CA GLU A 413 25.91 -19.82 -1.11
C GLU A 413 25.29 -20.65 -2.25
N ASP A 414 25.07 -20.08 -3.44
CA ASP A 414 24.47 -20.80 -4.57
C ASP A 414 25.30 -22.03 -4.99
N SER A 415 26.63 -21.92 -5.04
CA SER A 415 27.51 -23.04 -5.40
C SER A 415 27.58 -24.10 -4.30
N LYS A 416 27.64 -23.69 -3.03
CA LYS A 416 27.62 -24.59 -1.87
C LYS A 416 26.28 -25.30 -1.75
N VAL A 417 25.18 -24.60 -1.97
CA VAL A 417 23.82 -25.13 -2.09
C VAL A 417 23.78 -26.21 -3.16
N GLN A 418 24.23 -25.91 -4.38
CA GLN A 418 24.27 -26.89 -5.48
C GLN A 418 25.22 -28.06 -5.21
N GLN A 419 26.37 -27.85 -4.58
CA GLN A 419 27.31 -28.91 -4.21
C GLN A 419 26.72 -29.85 -3.13
N LEU A 420 26.10 -29.29 -2.09
CA LEU A 420 25.46 -30.06 -1.01
C LEU A 420 24.26 -30.84 -1.53
N PHE A 421 23.41 -30.23 -2.38
CA PHE A 421 22.32 -30.95 -3.05
C PHE A 421 22.87 -32.06 -3.96
N LYS A 422 23.84 -31.75 -4.83
CA LYS A 422 24.42 -32.72 -5.77
C LYS A 422 25.06 -33.90 -5.06
N LYS A 423 25.82 -33.67 -3.98
CA LYS A 423 26.44 -34.74 -3.18
C LYS A 423 25.37 -35.68 -2.61
N LYS A 424 24.35 -35.11 -1.95
CA LYS A 424 23.31 -35.90 -1.27
C LYS A 424 22.36 -36.65 -2.20
N TYR A 425 22.16 -36.19 -3.44
CA TYR A 425 21.36 -36.91 -4.44
C TYR A 425 22.17 -37.95 -5.24
N LEU A 426 23.46 -37.72 -5.53
CA LEU A 426 24.29 -38.68 -6.26
C LEU A 426 24.76 -39.86 -5.39
N ASP A 427 25.02 -39.63 -4.10
CA ASP A 427 25.39 -40.71 -3.15
C ASP A 427 24.20 -41.67 -2.87
N ASP A 428 22.96 -41.28 -3.19
CA ASP A 428 21.73 -42.04 -2.90
C ASP A 428 21.31 -42.98 -4.05
N THR A 429 22.29 -43.70 -4.63
CA THR A 429 22.15 -44.57 -5.81
C THR A 429 21.29 -45.83 -5.61
N LYS A 430 20.42 -45.86 -4.59
CA LYS A 430 19.69 -47.04 -4.08
C LYS A 430 18.20 -46.80 -3.82
N ARG A 431 17.63 -45.71 -4.33
CA ARG A 431 16.19 -45.40 -4.25
C ARG A 431 15.59 -45.27 -5.65
N ASP A 432 14.30 -45.56 -5.75
CA ASP A 432 13.52 -45.32 -6.97
C ASP A 432 13.46 -43.82 -7.25
N LEU A 433 14.05 -43.41 -8.38
CA LEU A 433 14.10 -42.01 -8.81
C LEU A 433 12.72 -41.56 -9.30
N THR A 434 12.02 -40.78 -8.47
CA THR A 434 10.71 -40.21 -8.82
C THR A 434 10.82 -39.36 -10.09
N THR A 435 9.99 -39.66 -11.10
CA THR A 435 9.99 -38.95 -12.39
C THR A 435 8.98 -37.80 -12.38
N LEU A 436 9.13 -36.82 -13.28
CA LEU A 436 8.17 -35.71 -13.42
C LEU A 436 6.73 -36.18 -13.69
N LYS A 437 6.56 -37.34 -14.35
CA LYS A 437 5.25 -38.00 -14.56
C LYS A 437 4.61 -38.46 -13.26
N ASP A 438 5.40 -38.89 -12.28
CA ASP A 438 4.91 -39.36 -10.98
C ASP A 438 4.31 -38.20 -10.19
N LEU A 439 4.85 -36.99 -10.37
CA LEU A 439 4.31 -35.76 -9.80
C LEU A 439 2.95 -35.39 -10.43
N ASP A 440 2.75 -35.65 -11.73
CA ASP A 440 1.44 -35.52 -12.38
C ASP A 440 0.45 -36.58 -11.85
N ILE A 441 0.86 -37.84 -11.66
CA ILE A 441 0.02 -38.92 -11.10
C ILE A 441 -0.44 -38.56 -9.67
N VAL A 442 0.47 -38.11 -8.80
CA VAL A 442 0.15 -37.61 -7.46
C VAL A 442 -0.83 -36.43 -7.51
N THR A 443 -0.69 -35.56 -8.52
CA THR A 443 -1.57 -34.40 -8.73
C THR A 443 -2.97 -34.82 -9.18
N ASP A 444 -3.09 -35.78 -10.10
CA ASP A 444 -4.37 -36.31 -10.57
C ASP A 444 -5.14 -37.01 -9.44
N HIS A 445 -4.47 -37.80 -8.59
CA HIS A 445 -5.10 -38.34 -7.39
C HIS A 445 -5.61 -37.25 -6.43
N ILE A 446 -4.84 -36.19 -6.18
CA ILE A 446 -5.26 -35.07 -5.33
C ILE A 446 -6.47 -34.34 -5.92
N LYS A 447 -6.53 -34.18 -7.26
CA LYS A 447 -7.66 -33.56 -7.95
C LYS A 447 -8.95 -34.36 -7.75
N ASP A 448 -8.92 -35.64 -8.07
CA ASP A 448 -10.08 -36.53 -8.02
C ASP A 448 -10.63 -36.67 -6.59
N ALA A 449 -9.76 -36.69 -5.58
CA ALA A 449 -10.15 -36.79 -4.18
C ALA A 449 -10.69 -35.48 -3.58
N HIS A 450 -10.21 -34.32 -4.02
CA HIS A 450 -10.33 -33.08 -3.23
C HIS A 450 -10.89 -31.86 -3.96
N ALA A 451 -11.18 -31.93 -5.26
CA ALA A 451 -11.82 -30.83 -6.00
C ALA A 451 -13.15 -30.37 -5.36
N CYS A 452 -13.92 -31.28 -4.75
CA CYS A 452 -15.18 -31.00 -4.06
C CYS A 452 -15.08 -29.94 -2.94
N TYR A 453 -13.93 -29.83 -2.26
CA TYR A 453 -13.71 -28.86 -1.19
C TYR A 453 -13.79 -27.41 -1.69
N LEU A 454 -13.27 -27.13 -2.88
CA LEU A 454 -13.22 -25.78 -3.43
C LEU A 454 -14.62 -25.29 -3.81
N GLY A 455 -15.44 -26.16 -4.41
CA GLY A 455 -16.84 -25.87 -4.72
C GLY A 455 -17.68 -25.56 -3.47
N GLN A 456 -17.58 -26.39 -2.43
CA GLN A 456 -18.30 -26.17 -1.16
C GLN A 456 -17.92 -24.85 -0.47
N MET A 457 -16.66 -24.41 -0.57
CA MET A 457 -16.23 -23.10 -0.04
C MET A 457 -16.73 -21.93 -0.88
N SER A 458 -16.78 -22.10 -2.20
CA SER A 458 -17.38 -21.13 -3.13
C SER A 458 -18.87 -20.90 -2.80
N ASP A 459 -19.61 -21.97 -2.52
CA ASP A 459 -21.02 -21.88 -2.13
C ASP A 459 -21.22 -21.27 -0.73
N ALA A 460 -20.40 -21.66 0.26
CA ALA A 460 -20.41 -21.03 1.58
C ALA A 460 -20.09 -19.51 1.51
N LEU A 461 -19.16 -19.09 0.65
CA LEU A 461 -18.88 -17.67 0.39
C LEU A 461 -20.08 -16.93 -0.21
N LYS A 462 -20.83 -17.54 -1.14
CA LYS A 462 -22.05 -16.95 -1.73
C LYS A 462 -23.10 -16.68 -0.65
N VAL A 463 -23.39 -17.67 0.20
CA VAL A 463 -24.31 -17.51 1.34
C VAL A 463 -23.84 -16.39 2.29
N ALA A 464 -22.54 -16.34 2.59
CA ALA A 464 -21.98 -15.29 3.46
C ALA A 464 -22.10 -13.87 2.85
N ARG A 465 -21.88 -13.73 1.54
CA ARG A 465 -22.07 -12.47 0.80
C ARG A 465 -23.55 -12.05 0.81
N ASP A 466 -24.46 -12.98 0.56
CA ASP A 466 -25.89 -12.68 0.38
C ASP A 466 -26.57 -12.32 1.71
N TRP A 467 -26.25 -13.03 2.79
CA TRP A 467 -26.67 -12.62 4.15
C TRP A 467 -26.15 -11.22 4.49
N LEU A 468 -24.88 -10.91 4.19
CA LEU A 468 -24.28 -9.62 4.51
C LEU A 468 -24.90 -8.46 3.72
N ALA A 469 -25.15 -8.67 2.42
CA ALA A 469 -25.79 -7.68 1.56
C ALA A 469 -27.21 -7.37 2.06
N ASP A 470 -28.02 -8.39 2.35
CA ASP A 470 -29.38 -8.24 2.85
C ASP A 470 -29.43 -7.65 4.27
N ALA A 471 -28.50 -8.02 5.16
CA ALA A 471 -28.41 -7.49 6.52
C ALA A 471 -27.99 -6.01 6.57
N ASN A 472 -27.15 -5.55 5.63
CA ASN A 472 -26.73 -4.15 5.51
C ASN A 472 -27.80 -3.26 4.85
N GLU A 473 -28.82 -3.86 4.23
CA GLU A 473 -29.88 -3.18 3.48
C GLU A 473 -31.06 -2.67 4.35
N PHE A 474 -31.11 -3.05 5.64
CA PHE A 474 -32.13 -2.61 6.62
C PHE A 474 -31.96 -1.14 7.02
N ARG A 475 -32.95 -0.28 6.73
CA ARG A 475 -32.85 1.20 6.86
C ARG A 475 -34.17 1.90 7.18
N ILE A 476 -34.06 3.16 7.64
CA ILE A 476 -35.17 4.04 8.08
C ILE A 476 -36.32 4.13 7.05
N TYR A 477 -36.01 4.35 5.77
CA TYR A 477 -37.03 4.45 4.71
C TYR A 477 -37.73 3.12 4.36
N ARG A 478 -37.25 1.98 4.89
CA ARG A 478 -37.87 0.66 4.71
C ARG A 478 -38.76 0.24 5.88
N VAL A 479 -38.91 1.09 6.91
CA VAL A 479 -39.87 0.89 8.01
C VAL A 479 -41.30 0.68 7.48
N PHE A 480 -41.66 1.32 6.36
CA PHE A 480 -42.95 1.19 5.69
C PHE A 480 -43.25 -0.20 5.08
N ASN A 481 -42.26 -1.07 4.88
CA ASN A 481 -42.45 -2.42 4.30
C ASN A 481 -41.84 -3.53 5.19
N SER A 482 -41.97 -3.39 6.51
CA SER A 482 -41.28 -4.23 7.51
C SER A 482 -41.54 -5.75 7.41
N LYS A 483 -42.71 -6.18 6.90
CA LYS A 483 -43.08 -7.61 6.83
C LYS A 483 -42.22 -8.41 5.83
N GLN A 484 -42.12 -7.94 4.60
CA GLN A 484 -41.38 -8.62 3.52
C GLN A 484 -39.89 -8.79 3.87
N TRP A 485 -39.29 -7.81 4.56
CA TRP A 485 -37.90 -7.89 5.00
C TRP A 485 -37.69 -8.83 6.19
N ALA A 486 -38.65 -8.92 7.12
CA ALA A 486 -38.61 -9.89 8.21
C ALA A 486 -38.68 -11.34 7.69
N GLU A 487 -39.50 -11.59 6.66
CA GLU A 487 -39.57 -12.89 5.96
C GLU A 487 -38.25 -13.20 5.25
N LYS A 488 -37.71 -12.25 4.47
CA LYS A 488 -36.41 -12.41 3.78
C LYS A 488 -35.27 -12.69 4.77
N GLN A 489 -35.25 -12.00 5.91
CA GLN A 489 -34.26 -12.26 6.96
C GLN A 489 -34.43 -13.64 7.59
N LYS A 490 -35.67 -14.12 7.79
CA LYS A 490 -35.94 -15.47 8.30
C LYS A 490 -35.47 -16.55 7.31
N GLN A 491 -35.61 -16.30 5.99
CA GLN A 491 -35.02 -17.13 4.93
C GLN A 491 -33.49 -17.13 5.00
N ARG A 492 -32.83 -15.96 4.99
CA ARG A 492 -31.36 -15.86 5.10
C ARG A 492 -30.78 -16.46 6.37
N HIS A 493 -31.49 -16.36 7.49
CA HIS A 493 -31.12 -17.03 8.73
C HIS A 493 -31.15 -18.56 8.57
N ALA A 494 -32.24 -19.10 8.01
CA ALA A 494 -32.35 -20.53 7.72
C ALA A 494 -31.27 -21.01 6.73
N GLU A 495 -30.93 -20.22 5.71
CA GLU A 495 -29.83 -20.50 4.78
C GLU A 495 -28.47 -20.53 5.48
N VAL A 496 -28.16 -19.58 6.38
CA VAL A 496 -26.91 -19.59 7.15
C VAL A 496 -26.85 -20.76 8.13
N VAL A 497 -27.96 -21.11 8.78
CA VAL A 497 -28.05 -22.31 9.64
C VAL A 497 -27.81 -23.58 8.82
N ALA A 498 -28.44 -23.70 7.64
CA ALA A 498 -28.26 -24.83 6.73
C ALA A 498 -26.82 -24.89 6.19
N ALA A 499 -26.25 -23.79 5.71
CA ALA A 499 -24.88 -23.73 5.20
C ALA A 499 -23.84 -24.07 6.28
N ARG A 500 -24.03 -23.55 7.51
CA ARG A 500 -23.19 -23.89 8.67
C ARG A 500 -23.29 -25.38 9.02
N LYS A 501 -24.50 -25.95 9.02
CA LYS A 501 -24.69 -27.38 9.27
C LYS A 501 -24.03 -28.22 8.17
N ASN A 502 -24.37 -27.95 6.91
CA ASN A 502 -23.81 -28.63 5.74
C ASN A 502 -22.27 -28.57 5.75
N LEU A 503 -21.67 -27.42 6.04
CA LEU A 503 -20.21 -27.29 6.10
C LEU A 503 -19.60 -28.09 7.27
N LYS A 504 -20.23 -28.12 8.46
CA LYS A 504 -19.77 -28.95 9.59
C LYS A 504 -19.92 -30.44 9.31
N ASP A 505 -21.05 -30.85 8.75
CA ASP A 505 -21.35 -32.25 8.44
C ASP A 505 -20.45 -32.74 7.29
N PHE A 506 -20.23 -31.91 6.25
CA PHE A 506 -19.27 -32.15 5.18
C PHE A 506 -17.84 -32.32 5.73
N MET A 507 -17.40 -31.44 6.64
CA MET A 507 -16.08 -31.56 7.27
C MET A 507 -15.92 -32.87 8.06
N LYS A 508 -16.96 -33.34 8.77
CA LYS A 508 -16.92 -34.62 9.49
C LYS A 508 -16.90 -35.82 8.53
N VAL A 509 -17.88 -35.88 7.63
CA VAL A 509 -18.04 -36.99 6.67
C VAL A 509 -16.80 -37.12 5.78
N HIS A 510 -16.25 -36.01 5.29
CA HIS A 510 -15.01 -36.08 4.51
C HIS A 510 -13.78 -36.38 5.37
N GLN A 511 -13.73 -36.02 6.66
CA GLN A 511 -12.60 -36.43 7.53
C GLN A 511 -12.56 -37.96 7.74
N GLU A 512 -13.73 -38.61 7.84
CA GLU A 512 -13.85 -40.08 7.92
C GLU A 512 -13.57 -40.73 6.57
N ALA A 513 -14.26 -40.31 5.50
CA ALA A 513 -14.08 -40.84 4.15
C ALA A 513 -12.65 -40.62 3.61
N GLN A 514 -11.96 -39.54 4.01
CA GLN A 514 -10.57 -39.30 3.65
C GLN A 514 -9.64 -40.38 4.20
N ASN A 515 -9.89 -40.92 5.40
CA ASN A 515 -9.04 -41.97 5.95
C ASN A 515 -9.12 -43.24 5.10
N GLU A 516 -10.32 -43.66 4.71
CA GLU A 516 -10.51 -44.77 3.77
C GLU A 516 -9.95 -44.49 2.37
N LEU A 517 -10.16 -43.28 1.84
CA LEU A 517 -9.69 -42.91 0.51
C LEU A 517 -8.16 -42.84 0.46
N SER A 518 -7.53 -42.32 1.52
CA SER A 518 -6.06 -42.29 1.67
C SER A 518 -5.51 -43.72 1.67
N VAL A 519 -6.14 -44.65 2.39
CA VAL A 519 -5.72 -46.06 2.41
C VAL A 519 -5.90 -46.72 1.03
N LYS A 520 -7.04 -46.53 0.35
CA LYS A 520 -7.27 -47.03 -1.01
C LYS A 520 -6.27 -46.46 -2.05
N MET A 521 -5.82 -45.22 -1.86
CA MET A 521 -4.78 -44.61 -2.71
C MET A 521 -3.38 -45.16 -2.46
N LEU A 522 -3.09 -45.64 -1.25
CA LEU A 522 -1.82 -46.32 -0.93
C LEU A 522 -1.72 -47.70 -1.58
N GLU A 523 -2.85 -48.37 -1.80
CA GLU A 523 -2.91 -49.69 -2.45
C GLU A 523 -2.61 -49.65 -3.96
N GLY A 524 -2.70 -48.46 -4.59
CA GLY A 524 -2.53 -48.28 -6.05
C GLY A 524 -1.16 -47.76 -6.51
N MET A 525 -0.19 -47.53 -5.60
CA MET A 525 1.13 -46.98 -5.93
C MET A 525 2.26 -47.89 -5.48
N GLU A 526 3.23 -48.15 -6.36
CA GLU A 526 4.37 -49.03 -6.08
C GLU A 526 5.56 -48.30 -5.41
N GLY A 527 5.71 -46.99 -5.62
CA GLY A 527 6.85 -46.20 -5.16
C GLY A 527 6.71 -45.63 -3.74
N HIS A 528 7.66 -45.95 -2.85
CA HIS A 528 7.65 -45.46 -1.46
C HIS A 528 7.73 -43.93 -1.32
N GLU A 529 8.53 -43.24 -2.14
CA GLU A 529 8.58 -41.76 -2.14
C GLU A 529 7.37 -41.11 -2.84
N GLN A 530 6.70 -41.82 -3.76
CA GLN A 530 5.45 -41.36 -4.39
C GLN A 530 4.32 -41.34 -3.35
N ILE A 531 4.18 -42.44 -2.59
CA ILE A 531 3.31 -42.57 -1.41
C ILE A 531 3.53 -41.42 -0.43
N LEU A 532 4.78 -41.19 -0.02
CA LEU A 532 5.15 -40.15 0.94
C LEU A 532 4.93 -38.72 0.38
N SER A 533 5.11 -38.52 -0.93
CA SER A 533 4.77 -37.29 -1.63
C SER A 533 3.26 -37.03 -1.65
N LEU A 534 2.44 -38.06 -1.92
CA LEU A 534 0.99 -37.96 -1.87
C LEU A 534 0.50 -37.59 -0.48
N ILE A 535 0.97 -38.27 0.57
CA ILE A 535 0.58 -38.00 1.97
C ILE A 535 0.87 -36.53 2.33
N SER A 536 2.08 -36.05 2.02
CA SER A 536 2.53 -34.70 2.41
C SER A 536 1.84 -33.57 1.65
N GLN A 537 1.55 -33.75 0.37
CA GLN A 537 0.80 -32.75 -0.42
C GLN A 537 -0.70 -32.78 -0.10
N THR A 538 -1.26 -33.96 0.16
CA THR A 538 -2.65 -34.14 0.61
C THR A 538 -2.88 -33.50 1.98
N SER A 539 -2.00 -33.74 2.96
CA SER A 539 -2.11 -33.13 4.28
C SER A 539 -2.03 -31.60 4.21
N LEU A 540 -1.15 -31.04 3.37
CA LEU A 540 -1.03 -29.60 3.15
C LEU A 540 -2.32 -29.01 2.54
N PHE A 541 -2.81 -29.57 1.43
CA PHE A 541 -4.04 -29.10 0.79
C PHE A 541 -5.24 -29.11 1.76
N LEU A 542 -5.37 -30.18 2.53
CA LEU A 542 -6.49 -30.37 3.45
C LEU A 542 -6.39 -29.50 4.70
N PHE A 543 -5.18 -29.25 5.22
CA PHE A 543 -4.98 -28.27 6.27
C PHE A 543 -5.42 -26.87 5.81
N LEU A 544 -4.97 -26.43 4.63
CA LEU A 544 -5.34 -25.14 4.05
C LEU A 544 -6.85 -25.04 3.85
N SER A 545 -7.46 -26.09 3.31
CA SER A 545 -8.91 -26.19 3.11
C SER A 545 -9.69 -26.16 4.43
N LYS A 546 -9.26 -26.92 5.44
CA LYS A 546 -9.83 -26.93 6.80
C LYS A 546 -9.73 -25.57 7.47
N GLN A 547 -8.61 -24.85 7.29
CA GLN A 547 -8.44 -23.49 7.79
C GLN A 547 -9.43 -22.51 7.14
N VAL A 548 -9.64 -22.57 5.81
CA VAL A 548 -10.65 -21.73 5.13
C VAL A 548 -12.05 -22.04 5.64
N ALA A 549 -12.40 -23.34 5.74
CA ALA A 549 -13.69 -23.77 6.27
C ALA A 549 -13.91 -23.29 7.72
N PHE A 550 -12.90 -23.34 8.59
CA PHE A 550 -13.00 -22.77 9.94
C PHE A 550 -13.20 -21.26 9.96
N GLN A 551 -12.57 -20.49 9.05
CA GLN A 551 -12.82 -19.05 8.96
C GLN A 551 -14.24 -18.74 8.46
N LEU A 552 -14.79 -19.56 7.56
CA LEU A 552 -16.18 -19.46 7.11
C LEU A 552 -17.17 -19.83 8.22
N LEU A 553 -16.93 -20.92 8.96
CA LEU A 553 -17.72 -21.28 10.14
C LEU A 553 -17.69 -20.19 11.21
N ALA A 554 -16.51 -19.64 11.50
CA ALA A 554 -16.35 -18.52 12.42
C ALA A 554 -17.06 -17.24 11.92
N LEU A 555 -17.21 -17.05 10.60
CA LEU A 555 -17.99 -15.96 10.02
C LEU A 555 -19.50 -16.22 10.16
N PHE A 556 -19.97 -17.45 9.95
CA PHE A 556 -21.36 -17.84 10.17
C PHE A 556 -21.76 -17.79 11.65
N ASP A 557 -20.91 -18.25 12.57
CA ASP A 557 -21.14 -18.14 14.02
C ASP A 557 -21.30 -16.67 14.45
N PHE A 558 -20.54 -15.76 13.84
CA PHE A 558 -20.69 -14.31 14.04
C PHE A 558 -22.00 -13.77 13.47
N PHE A 559 -22.45 -14.23 12.30
CA PHE A 559 -23.75 -13.85 11.73
C PHE A 559 -24.92 -14.34 12.57
N LEU A 560 -24.90 -15.59 13.05
CA LEU A 560 -25.92 -16.15 13.94
C LEU A 560 -25.98 -15.40 15.28
N LYS A 561 -24.82 -15.09 15.87
CA LYS A 561 -24.70 -14.25 17.08
C LYS A 561 -25.29 -12.83 16.89
N ILE A 562 -25.30 -12.30 15.66
CA ILE A 562 -25.96 -11.03 15.32
C ILE A 562 -27.48 -11.22 15.12
N ASP A 563 -27.91 -12.31 14.49
CA ASP A 563 -29.33 -12.65 14.35
C ASP A 563 -30.02 -12.88 15.70
N GLU A 564 -29.36 -13.60 16.62
CA GLU A 564 -29.83 -13.82 18.01
C GLU A 564 -29.89 -12.52 18.81
N LYS A 565 -28.80 -11.72 18.81
CA LYS A 565 -28.74 -10.50 19.63
C LYS A 565 -29.58 -9.34 19.08
N ARG A 566 -29.65 -9.18 17.76
CA ARG A 566 -30.27 -8.03 17.07
C ARG A 566 -30.98 -8.48 15.78
N PRO A 567 -32.18 -9.08 15.90
CA PRO A 567 -33.00 -9.37 14.73
C PRO A 567 -33.55 -8.11 14.07
N LYS A 568 -33.70 -6.99 14.80
CA LYS A 568 -34.17 -5.69 14.27
C LYS A 568 -33.05 -4.63 14.36
N PRO A 569 -33.02 -3.63 13.45
CA PRO A 569 -32.07 -2.52 13.54
C PRO A 569 -32.35 -1.62 14.74
N VAL A 570 -31.28 -1.06 15.33
CA VAL A 570 -31.32 -0.19 16.52
C VAL A 570 -30.53 1.09 16.22
N VAL A 571 -30.79 2.17 16.97
CA VAL A 571 -29.97 3.38 16.97
C VAL A 571 -28.74 3.15 17.85
N ASN A 572 -27.55 3.13 17.25
CA ASN A 572 -26.28 3.09 17.95
C ASN A 572 -25.84 4.50 18.32
N TRP A 573 -25.45 4.71 19.58
CA TRP A 573 -24.91 5.99 20.09
C TRP A 573 -23.40 5.90 20.32
N PRO A 574 -22.65 7.01 20.17
CA PRO A 574 -21.18 7.01 20.26
C PRO A 574 -20.61 7.00 21.69
N TRP A 575 -21.46 7.04 22.73
CA TRP A 575 -21.04 7.23 24.13
C TRP A 575 -20.69 5.93 24.89
N ASN A 576 -20.73 4.76 24.25
CA ASN A 576 -20.32 3.51 24.90
C ASN A 576 -18.80 3.39 24.89
N GLU A 577 -18.19 3.26 26.07
CA GLU A 577 -16.74 3.11 26.24
C GLU A 577 -16.19 1.82 25.62
N THR A 578 -15.03 1.95 24.97
CA THR A 578 -14.03 0.88 24.79
C THR A 578 -12.65 1.52 24.70
N GLU A 579 -11.68 0.97 25.44
CA GLU A 579 -10.30 1.47 25.55
C GLU A 579 -9.51 1.39 24.23
N ASP A 580 -8.47 2.23 24.11
CA ASP A 580 -7.54 2.24 22.97
C ASP A 580 -6.32 1.33 23.20
N PRO A 581 -5.82 0.62 22.16
CA PRO A 581 -4.55 -0.07 22.23
C PRO A 581 -3.37 0.90 22.04
N ASN A 582 -2.47 0.92 23.02
CA ASN A 582 -1.31 1.81 23.09
C ASN A 582 -0.36 1.75 21.88
N THR A 583 0.12 2.92 21.44
CA THR A 583 1.29 3.09 20.57
C THR A 583 2.58 3.23 21.39
N VAL A 584 3.66 2.55 20.98
CA VAL A 584 5.01 2.71 21.54
C VAL A 584 5.92 3.37 20.49
N ASP A 585 6.79 4.26 20.93
CA ASP A 585 7.82 4.99 20.16
C ASP A 585 9.19 4.78 20.85
N ASP A 586 10.31 4.82 20.12
CA ASP A 586 11.66 4.81 20.74
C ASP A 586 12.81 5.21 19.78
N GLN A 587 13.76 6.04 20.29
CA GLN A 587 14.91 6.67 19.58
C GLN A 587 15.99 7.16 20.60
N VAL A 588 17.32 7.30 20.35
CA VAL A 588 18.27 6.91 19.29
C VAL A 588 19.72 7.15 19.80
N GLY A 589 20.72 6.32 19.43
CA GLY A 589 22.17 6.60 19.61
C GLY A 589 23.06 5.46 19.07
N GLY A 590 24.35 5.59 18.69
CA GLY A 590 25.25 6.74 18.49
C GLY A 590 26.61 6.22 17.93
N GLU A 591 27.26 6.89 16.97
CA GLU A 591 28.45 6.37 16.21
C GLU A 591 29.79 7.00 16.64
N ASN A 592 30.93 6.27 16.50
CA ASN A 592 32.22 6.68 15.85
C ASN A 592 33.40 5.68 16.15
N PRO A 593 34.58 5.69 15.46
CA PRO A 593 34.79 4.90 14.23
C PRO A 593 36.18 4.18 14.13
N LEU A 594 36.46 3.45 13.02
CA LEU A 594 37.69 3.55 12.16
C LEU A 594 38.07 2.27 11.37
N ASN A 595 38.09 2.40 10.02
CA ASN A 595 38.94 1.72 9.01
C ASN A 595 38.92 0.17 8.81
N PRO A 596 39.37 -0.38 7.65
CA PRO A 596 39.52 0.17 6.29
C PRO A 596 38.52 -0.44 5.27
N LYS A 597 38.73 -0.22 3.95
CA LYS A 597 37.69 -0.30 2.89
C LYS A 597 37.68 -1.59 2.05
N ALA A 598 36.48 -2.12 1.81
CA ALA A 598 36.06 -2.76 0.55
C ALA A 598 35.09 -1.81 -0.20
N HIS A 599 34.51 -2.21 -1.36
CA HIS A 599 33.73 -1.32 -2.24
C HIS A 599 32.20 -1.44 -2.05
N PRO A 600 31.56 -0.52 -1.28
CA PRO A 600 30.15 -0.63 -0.94
C PRO A 600 29.24 -0.46 -2.16
N ARG A 601 28.16 -1.25 -2.21
CA ARG A 601 27.03 -0.99 -3.11
C ARG A 601 26.08 -0.03 -2.42
N ASP A 602 25.52 0.91 -3.18
CA ASP A 602 24.41 1.68 -2.68
C ASP A 602 23.09 0.95 -3.02
N PRO A 603 22.35 0.42 -2.02
CA PRO A 603 21.07 -0.23 -2.28
C PRO A 603 19.99 0.72 -2.80
N ASP A 604 20.20 2.04 -2.84
CA ASP A 604 19.28 3.02 -3.44
C ASP A 604 19.56 3.30 -4.94
N SER A 605 20.73 2.97 -5.48
CA SER A 605 21.05 3.22 -6.89
C SER A 605 22.17 2.33 -7.43
N LEU A 606 21.92 1.77 -8.62
CA LEU A 606 22.94 1.14 -9.47
C LEU A 606 24.00 2.16 -9.89
N THR A 607 25.08 1.71 -10.54
CA THR A 607 26.16 2.59 -11.00
C THR A 607 25.66 3.63 -12.01
N PRO A 608 26.19 4.87 -11.99
CA PRO A 608 25.83 5.91 -12.95
C PRO A 608 26.24 5.50 -14.36
N GLN A 609 25.28 5.45 -15.28
CA GLN A 609 25.50 5.07 -16.69
C GLN A 609 25.72 6.28 -17.61
N THR A 610 25.50 7.50 -17.10
CA THR A 610 25.67 8.75 -17.86
C THR A 610 26.64 9.70 -17.17
N PRO A 611 27.39 10.54 -17.91
CA PRO A 611 28.33 11.49 -17.32
C PRO A 611 27.65 12.52 -16.40
N LEU A 612 26.39 12.86 -16.68
CA LEU A 612 25.58 13.73 -15.84
C LEU A 612 25.29 13.11 -14.45
N GLN A 613 25.00 11.81 -14.39
CA GLN A 613 24.80 11.10 -13.13
C GLN A 613 26.11 11.03 -12.32
N LEU A 614 27.26 10.93 -12.98
CA LEU A 614 28.57 10.86 -12.31
C LEU A 614 28.94 12.21 -11.64
N LEU A 615 28.66 13.33 -12.31
CA LEU A 615 28.79 14.68 -11.74
C LEU A 615 27.81 14.90 -10.57
N MET A 616 26.55 14.50 -10.75
CA MET A 616 25.51 14.63 -9.72
C MET A 616 25.77 13.76 -8.49
N TRP A 617 26.36 12.57 -8.67
CA TRP A 617 26.84 11.72 -7.57
C TRP A 617 27.90 12.44 -6.72
N GLY A 618 28.87 13.09 -7.36
CA GLY A 618 29.89 13.90 -6.68
C GLY A 618 29.29 15.02 -5.82
N ILE A 619 28.34 15.77 -6.38
CA ILE A 619 27.62 16.84 -5.67
C ILE A 619 26.83 16.27 -4.48
N SER A 620 26.11 15.15 -4.67
CA SER A 620 25.29 14.54 -3.62
C SER A 620 26.10 14.14 -2.38
N LYS A 621 27.36 13.73 -2.56
CA LYS A 621 28.26 13.30 -1.49
C LYS A 621 28.71 14.49 -0.63
N ILE A 622 29.13 15.59 -1.28
CA ILE A 622 29.46 16.87 -0.63
C ILE A 622 28.24 17.36 0.17
N TYR A 623 27.06 17.35 -0.45
CA TYR A 623 25.82 17.81 0.17
C TYR A 623 25.41 16.97 1.40
N SER A 624 25.55 15.66 1.32
CA SER A 624 25.19 14.74 2.41
C SER A 624 26.03 14.90 3.68
N THR A 625 27.21 15.52 3.56
CA THR A 625 28.17 15.70 4.66
C THR A 625 27.91 16.97 5.47
N LEU A 626 27.27 17.98 4.87
CA LEU A 626 27.12 19.31 5.46
C LEU A 626 25.91 19.44 6.41
N LEU A 627 24.86 18.61 6.28
CA LEU A 627 23.54 18.86 6.90
C LEU A 627 22.94 17.59 7.56
N LYS A 628 23.18 17.41 8.87
CA LYS A 628 22.59 16.37 9.75
C LYS A 628 21.68 17.04 10.82
N GLU A 629 20.36 16.87 10.75
CA GLU A 629 19.41 17.11 11.87
C GLU A 629 17.99 16.59 11.57
N ASN A 630 17.16 16.34 12.59
CA ASN A 630 15.92 15.54 12.43
C ASN A 630 14.59 16.31 12.38
N TYR A 631 14.47 17.54 12.92
CA TYR A 631 13.19 18.26 13.02
C TYR A 631 13.03 19.46 12.08
N SER A 632 14.13 20.02 11.57
CA SER A 632 14.15 21.34 10.92
C SER A 632 13.40 21.45 9.57
N TYR A 633 12.91 20.34 8.98
CA TYR A 633 12.21 20.36 7.69
C TYR A 633 11.05 21.38 7.64
N TRP A 634 10.12 21.34 8.60
CA TRP A 634 8.94 22.23 8.56
C TRP A 634 9.30 23.69 8.81
N VAL A 635 10.32 23.95 9.65
CA VAL A 635 10.86 25.30 9.88
C VAL A 635 11.46 25.87 8.60
N HIS A 636 12.28 25.10 7.88
CA HIS A 636 12.83 25.51 6.58
C HIS A 636 11.74 25.73 5.52
N CYS A 637 10.71 24.88 5.48
CA CYS A 637 9.57 25.07 4.58
C CYS A 637 8.84 26.39 4.89
N ALA A 638 8.64 26.70 6.18
CA ALA A 638 8.00 27.92 6.62
C ALA A 638 8.85 29.17 6.30
N ILE A 639 10.18 29.09 6.43
CA ILE A 639 11.12 30.15 5.99
C ILE A 639 11.05 30.36 4.47
N LEU A 640 10.93 29.29 3.67
CA LEU A 640 10.82 29.41 2.20
C LEU A 640 9.45 29.93 1.74
N VAL A 641 8.38 29.64 2.48
CA VAL A 641 7.08 30.32 2.28
C VAL A 641 7.16 31.79 2.69
N ASN A 642 7.89 32.12 3.76
CA ASN A 642 8.14 33.50 4.16
C ASN A 642 8.93 34.27 3.09
N PHE A 643 9.92 33.64 2.45
CA PHE A 643 10.62 34.21 1.29
C PHE A 643 9.66 34.48 0.11
N CYS A 644 8.65 33.64 -0.12
CA CYS A 644 7.61 33.95 -1.12
C CYS A 644 6.72 35.15 -0.73
N ALA A 645 6.60 35.44 0.56
CA ALA A 645 5.92 36.62 1.09
C ALA A 645 6.86 37.84 1.24
N PHE A 646 8.15 37.73 0.91
CA PHE A 646 9.13 38.81 1.09
C PHE A 646 8.74 40.13 0.42
N PRO A 647 8.20 40.18 -0.83
CA PRO A 647 7.79 41.43 -1.47
C PRO A 647 6.70 42.21 -0.73
N PHE A 648 5.97 41.57 0.18
CA PHE A 648 4.93 42.20 0.97
C PHE A 648 5.47 42.93 2.21
N TYR A 649 6.66 42.57 2.71
CA TYR A 649 7.26 43.23 3.89
C TYR A 649 7.98 44.55 3.56
N PHE A 650 8.10 44.94 2.29
CA PHE A 650 8.77 46.19 1.87
C PHE A 650 7.79 47.19 1.25
N LYS A 651 7.85 48.42 1.76
CA LYS A 651 7.03 49.57 1.35
C LYS A 651 6.92 49.78 -0.17
N HIS A 652 8.03 49.63 -0.91
CA HIS A 652 8.03 49.84 -2.37
C HIS A 652 7.39 48.70 -3.18
N SER A 653 7.38 47.46 -2.69
CA SER A 653 6.86 46.30 -3.43
C SER A 653 5.50 45.80 -2.94
N ALA A 654 5.06 46.21 -1.75
CA ALA A 654 3.80 45.75 -1.17
C ALA A 654 2.56 46.18 -1.98
N HIS A 655 2.53 47.42 -2.47
CA HIS A 655 1.45 47.90 -3.36
C HIS A 655 1.37 47.06 -4.65
N PHE A 656 2.51 46.80 -5.31
CA PHE A 656 2.56 45.92 -6.48
C PHE A 656 1.99 44.52 -6.18
N PHE A 657 2.38 43.92 -5.04
CA PHE A 657 1.91 42.59 -4.65
C PHE A 657 0.39 42.55 -4.39
N TYR A 658 -0.16 43.62 -3.79
CA TYR A 658 -1.59 43.80 -3.58
C TYR A 658 -2.36 44.00 -4.89
N SER A 659 -1.95 44.96 -5.73
CA SER A 659 -2.62 45.31 -7.00
C SER A 659 -2.67 44.13 -7.97
N TRP A 660 -1.65 43.27 -7.99
CA TRP A 660 -1.62 42.05 -8.81
C TRP A 660 -2.24 40.81 -8.12
N LYS A 661 -2.82 40.97 -6.92
CA LYS A 661 -3.43 39.90 -6.10
C LYS A 661 -2.55 38.64 -6.02
N LEU A 662 -1.25 38.84 -5.73
CA LEU A 662 -0.23 37.79 -5.74
C LEU A 662 -0.21 36.89 -4.49
N THR A 663 -1.13 37.10 -3.52
CA THR A 663 -1.29 36.29 -2.29
C THR A 663 -1.31 34.78 -2.51
N TRP A 664 -1.74 34.31 -3.69
CA TRP A 664 -1.72 32.90 -4.05
C TRP A 664 -0.32 32.31 -4.30
N PHE A 665 0.70 33.12 -4.54
CA PHE A 665 2.10 32.67 -4.70
C PHE A 665 2.65 31.96 -3.44
N PRO A 666 2.67 32.58 -2.24
CA PRO A 666 3.08 31.88 -1.02
C PRO A 666 2.15 30.72 -0.63
N VAL A 667 0.82 30.84 -0.88
CA VAL A 667 -0.13 29.73 -0.67
C VAL A 667 0.24 28.50 -1.52
N MET A 668 0.56 28.73 -2.80
CA MET A 668 0.93 27.67 -3.72
C MET A 668 2.30 27.07 -3.39
N CYS A 669 3.23 27.84 -2.82
CA CYS A 669 4.44 27.29 -2.25
C CYS A 669 4.09 26.31 -1.10
N ALA A 670 3.39 26.78 -0.06
CA ALA A 670 3.07 25.99 1.13
C ALA A 670 2.31 24.69 0.84
N VAL A 671 1.36 24.72 -0.09
CA VAL A 671 0.52 23.57 -0.48
C VAL A 671 1.21 22.64 -1.51
N SER A 672 2.40 23.00 -1.98
CA SER A 672 3.19 22.20 -2.94
C SER A 672 4.46 21.61 -2.36
N THR A 673 4.94 22.14 -1.23
CA THR A 673 6.08 21.59 -0.50
C THR A 673 5.83 20.13 -0.09
N SER A 674 6.78 19.26 -0.40
CA SER A 674 6.69 17.81 -0.23
C SER A 674 7.96 17.27 0.45
N GLN A 675 7.79 16.26 1.32
CA GLN A 675 8.88 15.69 2.12
C GLN A 675 9.77 14.71 1.36
N TYR A 676 9.33 14.23 0.19
CA TYR A 676 10.00 13.18 -0.57
C TYR A 676 10.24 13.64 -2.01
N SER A 677 11.43 13.36 -2.54
CA SER A 677 11.83 13.87 -3.86
C SER A 677 10.92 13.41 -4.99
N ALA A 678 10.52 12.13 -4.99
CA ALA A 678 9.62 11.57 -6.00
C ALA A 678 8.24 12.25 -6.01
N ASP A 679 7.66 12.43 -4.82
CA ASP A 679 6.38 13.11 -4.66
C ASP A 679 6.48 14.57 -5.13
N SER A 680 7.60 15.27 -4.86
CA SER A 680 7.83 16.64 -5.33
C SER A 680 7.91 16.75 -6.85
N VAL A 681 8.65 15.87 -7.53
CA VAL A 681 8.78 15.87 -9.01
C VAL A 681 7.43 15.58 -9.68
N TYR A 682 6.71 14.56 -9.20
CA TYR A 682 5.36 14.26 -9.68
C TYR A 682 4.41 15.42 -9.45
N MET A 683 4.42 16.03 -8.25
CA MET A 683 3.55 17.14 -7.90
C MET A 683 3.85 18.40 -8.72
N PHE A 684 5.13 18.72 -8.97
CA PHE A 684 5.52 19.85 -9.82
C PHE A 684 4.97 19.68 -11.24
N SER A 685 5.37 18.61 -11.93
CA SER A 685 4.97 18.34 -13.32
C SER A 685 3.45 18.28 -13.49
N THR A 686 2.78 17.54 -12.60
CA THR A 686 1.33 17.34 -12.65
C THR A 686 0.56 18.63 -12.36
N LYS A 687 1.01 19.47 -11.41
CA LYS A 687 0.36 20.76 -11.11
C LYS A 687 0.56 21.79 -12.22
N VAL A 688 1.73 21.83 -12.89
CA VAL A 688 1.94 22.74 -14.04
C VAL A 688 0.92 22.45 -15.15
N VAL A 689 0.80 21.19 -15.56
CA VAL A 689 -0.14 20.77 -16.62
C VAL A 689 -1.59 21.08 -16.24
N TYR A 690 -2.03 20.72 -15.04
CA TYR A 690 -3.42 20.95 -14.62
C TYR A 690 -3.75 22.41 -14.31
N THR A 691 -2.78 23.23 -13.91
CA THR A 691 -2.98 24.68 -13.80
C THR A 691 -3.18 25.30 -15.18
N PHE A 692 -2.37 24.91 -16.17
CA PHE A 692 -2.55 25.42 -17.54
C PHE A 692 -3.93 25.07 -18.11
N ILE A 693 -4.34 23.80 -18.01
CA ILE A 693 -5.68 23.34 -18.44
C ILE A 693 -6.78 24.10 -17.69
N GLY A 694 -6.68 24.20 -16.36
CA GLY A 694 -7.66 24.90 -15.55
C GLY A 694 -7.74 26.42 -15.81
N ALA A 695 -6.62 27.06 -16.13
CA ALA A 695 -6.59 28.47 -16.50
C ALA A 695 -7.27 28.72 -17.86
N VAL A 696 -7.03 27.85 -18.85
CA VAL A 696 -7.72 27.90 -20.15
C VAL A 696 -9.22 27.68 -19.98
N VAL A 697 -9.64 26.67 -19.21
CA VAL A 697 -11.06 26.40 -18.94
C VAL A 697 -11.73 27.58 -18.22
N GLY A 698 -11.08 28.16 -17.20
CA GLY A 698 -11.59 29.34 -16.49
C GLY A 698 -11.72 30.58 -17.39
N MET A 699 -10.75 30.80 -18.27
CA MET A 699 -10.78 31.90 -19.25
C MET A 699 -11.91 31.72 -20.27
N VAL A 700 -12.05 30.53 -20.86
CA VAL A 700 -13.11 30.23 -21.84
C VAL A 700 -14.48 30.36 -21.18
N ALA A 701 -14.65 29.85 -19.96
CA ALA A 701 -15.87 30.01 -19.18
C ALA A 701 -16.20 31.49 -18.88
N TRP A 702 -15.20 32.33 -18.60
CA TRP A 702 -15.40 33.77 -18.42
C TRP A 702 -15.96 34.42 -19.69
N TYR A 703 -15.30 34.23 -20.84
CA TYR A 703 -15.73 34.85 -22.09
C TYR A 703 -17.09 34.35 -22.59
N ILE A 704 -17.44 33.08 -22.36
CA ILE A 704 -18.79 32.55 -22.68
C ILE A 704 -19.87 33.18 -21.79
N SER A 705 -19.57 33.48 -20.51
CA SER A 705 -20.57 33.97 -19.55
C SER A 705 -20.76 35.49 -19.52
N THR A 706 -19.70 36.24 -19.77
CA THR A 706 -19.65 37.70 -19.52
C THR A 706 -19.03 38.52 -20.66
N GLY A 707 -18.39 37.85 -21.63
CA GLY A 707 -17.73 38.50 -22.75
C GLY A 707 -16.62 39.46 -22.30
N SER A 708 -16.65 40.68 -22.83
CA SER A 708 -15.74 41.78 -22.46
C SER A 708 -16.36 42.81 -21.51
N GLY A 709 -17.57 42.58 -20.99
CA GLY A 709 -18.30 43.51 -20.13
C GLY A 709 -18.38 43.07 -18.67
N ASN A 710 -19.16 43.80 -17.87
CA ASN A 710 -19.27 43.57 -16.41
C ASN A 710 -20.01 42.27 -16.03
N GLY A 711 -20.62 41.61 -17.01
CA GLY A 711 -21.22 40.28 -16.89
C GLY A 711 -22.69 40.26 -16.47
N ASN A 712 -23.40 39.21 -16.88
CA ASN A 712 -24.77 38.95 -16.44
C ASN A 712 -24.77 37.92 -15.30
N TYR A 713 -25.39 38.26 -14.17
CA TYR A 713 -25.60 37.39 -13.01
C TYR A 713 -26.10 35.99 -13.38
N TYR A 714 -27.06 35.89 -14.30
CA TYR A 714 -27.64 34.62 -14.76
C TYR A 714 -26.67 33.84 -15.66
N GLY A 715 -26.03 34.52 -16.61
CA GLY A 715 -25.08 33.90 -17.55
C GLY A 715 -23.86 33.31 -16.82
N TYR A 716 -23.28 34.06 -15.87
CA TYR A 716 -22.20 33.57 -15.01
C TYR A 716 -22.63 32.34 -14.19
N SER A 717 -23.81 32.39 -13.56
CA SER A 717 -24.33 31.28 -12.76
C SER A 717 -24.55 29.99 -13.57
N VAL A 718 -25.07 30.09 -14.79
CA VAL A 718 -25.32 28.93 -15.67
C VAL A 718 -24.02 28.32 -16.19
N VAL A 719 -23.06 29.15 -16.63
CA VAL A 719 -21.77 28.64 -17.13
C VAL A 719 -20.96 28.01 -15.99
N CYS A 720 -20.94 28.63 -14.80
CA CYS A 720 -20.35 28.02 -13.61
C CYS A 720 -21.02 26.68 -13.25
N ALA A 721 -22.34 26.53 -13.43
CA ALA A 721 -23.02 25.26 -13.19
C ALA A 721 -22.47 24.14 -14.10
N VAL A 722 -22.38 24.38 -15.40
CA VAL A 722 -21.87 23.38 -16.37
C VAL A 722 -20.40 23.04 -16.08
N VAL A 723 -19.56 24.05 -15.87
CA VAL A 723 -18.13 23.86 -15.60
C VAL A 723 -17.90 23.12 -14.29
N TYR A 724 -18.62 23.48 -13.22
CA TYR A 724 -18.44 22.84 -11.90
C TYR A 724 -19.10 21.47 -11.81
N PHE A 725 -20.12 21.17 -12.63
CA PHE A 725 -20.63 19.80 -12.80
C PHE A 725 -19.55 18.90 -13.39
N CYS A 726 -18.95 19.28 -14.53
CA CYS A 726 -17.85 18.54 -15.15
C CYS A 726 -16.61 18.43 -14.24
N ALA A 727 -16.23 19.51 -13.56
CA ALA A 727 -15.14 19.49 -12.58
C ALA A 727 -15.45 18.56 -11.39
N SER A 728 -16.72 18.47 -10.97
CA SER A 728 -17.12 17.55 -9.91
C SER A 728 -17.02 16.08 -10.33
N PHE A 729 -17.31 15.73 -11.59
CA PHE A 729 -17.00 14.38 -12.11
C PHE A 729 -15.50 14.09 -12.09
N TYR A 730 -14.70 15.01 -12.64
CA TYR A 730 -13.23 14.89 -12.64
C TYR A 730 -12.67 14.70 -11.21
N ARG A 731 -13.19 15.46 -10.23
CA ARG A 731 -12.77 15.44 -8.83
C ARG A 731 -12.90 14.08 -8.13
N HIS A 732 -13.84 13.24 -8.56
CA HIS A 732 -14.09 11.91 -7.95
C HIS A 732 -13.50 10.76 -8.77
N PHE A 733 -13.44 10.87 -10.10
CA PHE A 733 -13.08 9.76 -11.00
C PHE A 733 -11.72 9.90 -11.70
N SER A 734 -10.95 10.98 -11.45
CA SER A 734 -9.61 11.13 -12.03
C SER A 734 -8.62 10.05 -11.54
N ILE A 735 -7.98 9.33 -12.45
CA ILE A 735 -7.04 8.24 -12.16
C ILE A 735 -5.62 8.81 -11.87
N HIS A 736 -5.47 9.52 -10.75
CA HIS A 736 -4.19 10.10 -10.31
C HIS A 736 -3.65 9.44 -9.06
N ALA A 737 -2.32 9.28 -8.98
CA ALA A 737 -1.66 8.65 -7.83
C ALA A 737 -1.76 9.50 -6.55
N LEU A 738 -1.86 10.82 -6.68
CA LEU A 738 -2.04 11.77 -5.58
C LEU A 738 -3.29 12.65 -5.81
N PRO A 739 -4.21 12.77 -4.83
CA PRO A 739 -5.49 13.46 -5.02
C PRO A 739 -5.36 14.98 -5.22
N VAL A 740 -4.23 15.58 -4.85
CA VAL A 740 -3.98 17.02 -5.00
C VAL A 740 -3.95 17.44 -6.48
N ALA A 741 -3.55 16.54 -7.37
CA ALA A 741 -3.59 16.76 -8.82
C ALA A 741 -5.03 16.99 -9.33
N GLY A 742 -5.97 16.12 -8.92
CA GLY A 742 -7.38 16.23 -9.29
C GLY A 742 -8.07 17.48 -8.72
N ILE A 743 -7.61 17.96 -7.56
CA ILE A 743 -8.10 19.19 -6.94
C ILE A 743 -7.74 20.44 -7.76
N MET A 744 -6.54 20.52 -8.34
CA MET A 744 -6.08 21.72 -9.06
C MET A 744 -6.93 22.05 -10.29
N VAL A 745 -7.34 21.05 -11.08
CA VAL A 745 -8.24 21.24 -12.24
C VAL A 745 -9.58 21.88 -11.83
N CYS A 746 -10.00 21.71 -10.57
CA CYS A 746 -11.23 22.32 -10.05
C CYS A 746 -10.99 23.73 -9.48
N ILE A 747 -9.88 23.94 -8.77
CA ILE A 747 -9.55 25.22 -8.13
C ILE A 747 -9.14 26.28 -9.15
N THR A 748 -8.34 25.95 -10.17
CA THR A 748 -7.80 26.98 -11.08
C THR A 748 -8.90 27.69 -11.91
N PRO A 749 -9.90 27.00 -12.51
CA PRO A 749 -11.03 27.68 -13.15
C PRO A 749 -11.81 28.55 -12.16
N THR A 750 -12.03 28.02 -10.95
CA THR A 750 -12.73 28.73 -9.86
C THR A 750 -12.04 30.03 -9.47
N LEU A 751 -10.70 30.04 -9.40
CA LEU A 751 -9.91 31.23 -9.14
C LEU A 751 -10.02 32.26 -10.28
N VAL A 752 -9.94 31.83 -11.53
CA VAL A 752 -10.01 32.74 -12.69
C VAL A 752 -11.39 33.39 -12.79
N LEU A 753 -12.45 32.58 -12.68
CA LEU A 753 -13.85 33.07 -12.69
C LEU A 753 -14.14 33.98 -11.50
N GLY A 754 -13.80 33.53 -10.28
CA GLY A 754 -14.09 34.25 -9.05
C GLY A 754 -13.35 35.57 -8.91
N THR A 755 -12.08 35.63 -9.31
CA THR A 755 -11.32 36.90 -9.26
C THR A 755 -11.70 37.87 -10.38
N SER A 756 -12.04 37.38 -11.58
CA SER A 756 -12.60 38.23 -12.65
C SER A 756 -13.96 38.83 -12.25
N TRP A 757 -14.82 38.04 -11.58
CA TRP A 757 -16.11 38.51 -11.08
C TRP A 757 -15.98 39.60 -10.02
N VAL A 758 -15.08 39.44 -9.05
CA VAL A 758 -14.85 40.47 -8.02
C VAL A 758 -14.25 41.74 -8.62
N ASP A 759 -13.34 41.64 -9.59
CA ASP A 759 -12.77 42.83 -10.25
C ASP A 759 -13.81 43.60 -11.06
N SER A 760 -14.67 42.91 -11.83
CA SER A 760 -15.68 43.57 -12.67
C SER A 760 -16.78 44.29 -11.89
N GLN A 761 -17.06 43.85 -10.65
CA GLN A 761 -18.10 44.44 -9.81
C GLN A 761 -17.57 45.56 -8.90
N TYR A 762 -16.36 45.40 -8.34
CA TYR A 762 -15.87 46.30 -7.29
C TYR A 762 -14.67 47.17 -7.71
N HIS A 763 -14.00 46.89 -8.84
CA HIS A 763 -12.86 47.68 -9.37
C HIS A 763 -11.72 47.93 -8.35
N LEU A 764 -11.51 46.99 -7.43
CA LEU A 764 -10.54 47.11 -6.32
C LEU A 764 -9.09 46.77 -6.70
N SER A 765 -8.78 46.40 -7.95
CA SER A 765 -7.40 46.09 -8.37
C SER A 765 -7.16 46.22 -9.88
N ASP A 766 -5.89 46.31 -10.27
CA ASP A 766 -5.45 46.50 -11.67
C ASP A 766 -5.33 45.21 -12.50
N VAL A 767 -5.71 44.05 -11.94
CA VAL A 767 -5.55 42.74 -12.60
C VAL A 767 -6.37 42.69 -13.90
N GLY A 768 -7.63 43.15 -13.84
CA GLY A 768 -8.59 43.06 -14.93
C GLY A 768 -9.30 41.71 -14.96
N VAL A 769 -9.82 41.32 -16.12
CA VAL A 769 -10.70 40.15 -16.29
C VAL A 769 -10.19 39.15 -17.33
N GLY A 770 -10.64 37.89 -17.25
CA GLY A 770 -10.43 36.87 -18.28
C GLY A 770 -8.96 36.49 -18.48
N TRP A 771 -8.41 36.76 -19.67
CA TRP A 771 -7.03 36.38 -20.04
C TRP A 771 -5.96 36.92 -19.08
N ARG A 772 -6.04 38.20 -18.68
CA ARG A 772 -5.04 38.81 -17.77
C ARG A 772 -4.98 38.05 -16.44
N VAL A 773 -6.13 37.75 -15.86
CA VAL A 773 -6.26 36.93 -14.64
C VAL A 773 -5.67 35.53 -14.85
N ALA A 774 -6.05 34.86 -15.94
CA ALA A 774 -5.57 33.51 -16.24
C ALA A 774 -4.02 33.45 -16.39
N ALA A 775 -3.43 34.42 -17.08
CA ALA A 775 -1.98 34.52 -17.27
C ALA A 775 -1.25 34.79 -15.94
N VAL A 776 -1.69 35.78 -15.15
CA VAL A 776 -1.13 36.10 -13.83
C VAL A 776 -1.23 34.90 -12.88
N ARG A 777 -2.36 34.19 -12.89
CA ARG A 777 -2.54 32.97 -12.08
C ARG A 777 -1.59 31.86 -12.52
N CYS A 778 -1.47 31.59 -13.82
CA CYS A 778 -0.53 30.57 -14.33
C CYS A 778 0.92 30.88 -13.93
N VAL A 779 1.37 32.12 -14.11
CA VAL A 779 2.74 32.55 -13.75
C VAL A 779 2.97 32.47 -12.24
N SER A 780 2.05 32.98 -11.42
CA SER A 780 2.17 32.93 -9.94
C SER A 780 2.21 31.51 -9.39
N VAL A 781 1.46 30.59 -10.00
CA VAL A 781 1.49 29.15 -9.66
C VAL A 781 2.82 28.53 -10.06
N ILE A 782 3.29 28.74 -11.29
CA ILE A 782 4.59 28.19 -11.75
C ILE A 782 5.73 28.71 -10.88
N ALA A 783 5.74 30.01 -10.55
CA ALA A 783 6.74 30.57 -9.63
C ALA A 783 6.68 29.90 -8.24
N GLY A 784 5.49 29.76 -7.66
CA GLY A 784 5.31 29.12 -6.34
C GLY A 784 5.68 27.64 -6.34
N LEU A 785 5.42 26.94 -7.45
CA LEU A 785 5.85 25.56 -7.68
C LEU A 785 7.36 25.44 -7.81
N SER A 786 8.03 26.38 -8.47
CA SER A 786 9.50 26.40 -8.58
C SER A 786 10.16 26.61 -7.22
N VAL A 787 9.67 27.54 -6.38
CA VAL A 787 10.20 27.71 -5.02
C VAL A 787 9.91 26.48 -4.15
N ALA A 788 8.70 25.91 -4.24
CA ALA A 788 8.35 24.65 -3.58
C ALA A 788 9.25 23.47 -4.03
N PHE A 789 9.64 23.43 -5.30
CA PHE A 789 10.57 22.44 -5.82
C PHE A 789 11.98 22.64 -5.25
N SER A 790 12.46 23.89 -5.15
CA SER A 790 13.72 24.22 -4.48
C SER A 790 13.78 23.74 -3.01
N THR A 791 12.66 23.74 -2.26
CA THR A 791 12.62 23.20 -0.89
C THR A 791 12.86 21.68 -0.82
N THR A 792 12.82 20.97 -1.95
CA THR A 792 13.13 19.54 -2.02
C THR A 792 14.64 19.29 -2.01
N PHE A 793 15.41 20.27 -2.51
CA PHE A 793 16.86 20.21 -2.55
C PHE A 793 17.48 20.77 -1.26
N PHE A 794 16.99 21.91 -0.76
CA PHE A 794 17.50 22.55 0.46
C PHE A 794 16.71 22.20 1.73
N PRO A 795 17.35 21.80 2.86
CA PRO A 795 18.79 21.60 3.09
C PRO A 795 19.24 20.14 2.92
N ARG A 796 18.33 19.19 2.73
CA ARG A 796 18.68 17.78 2.49
C ARG A 796 17.59 17.07 1.73
N VAL A 797 17.93 16.58 0.54
CA VAL A 797 17.07 15.67 -0.23
C VAL A 797 16.78 14.42 0.60
N ARG A 798 15.53 14.26 1.03
CA ARG A 798 15.03 13.00 1.59
C ARG A 798 14.60 12.10 0.42
N SER A 799 15.51 11.23 -0.03
CA SER A 799 15.20 10.26 -1.09
C SER A 799 14.10 9.30 -0.63
N SER A 800 13.13 9.08 -1.51
CA SER A 800 11.99 8.18 -1.28
C SER A 800 12.47 6.73 -1.25
N LYS A 801 13.51 6.41 -2.03
CA LYS A 801 14.20 5.11 -2.07
C LYS A 801 14.74 4.74 -0.69
N ALA A 802 15.45 5.67 -0.04
CA ALA A 802 15.99 5.47 1.29
C ALA A 802 14.92 5.29 2.37
N ALA A 803 13.79 5.99 2.25
CA ALA A 803 12.65 5.84 3.15
C ALA A 803 11.92 4.49 2.97
N PHE A 804 11.78 4.02 1.72
CA PHE A 804 11.26 2.69 1.39
C PHE A 804 12.14 1.59 1.98
N ARG A 805 13.45 1.68 1.73
CA ARG A 805 14.46 0.73 2.22
C ARG A 805 14.45 0.60 3.75
N LYS A 806 14.45 1.72 4.49
CA LYS A 806 14.37 1.69 5.96
C LYS A 806 13.08 1.10 6.50
N LYS A 807 11.93 1.36 5.85
CA LYS A 807 10.64 0.74 6.22
C LYS A 807 10.66 -0.78 6.00
N LEU A 808 11.30 -1.23 4.92
CA LEU A 808 11.44 -2.64 4.59
C LEU A 808 12.39 -3.38 5.56
N ALA A 809 13.52 -2.76 5.91
CA ALA A 809 14.43 -3.25 6.94
C ALA A 809 13.72 -3.42 8.31
N SER A 810 12.95 -2.41 8.74
CA SER A 810 12.12 -2.50 9.95
C SER A 810 11.12 -3.65 9.90
N THR A 811 10.56 -4.02 8.73
CA THR A 811 9.69 -5.20 8.63
C THR A 811 10.44 -6.53 8.62
N ILE A 812 11.71 -6.58 8.20
CA ILE A 812 12.56 -7.78 8.33
C ILE A 812 12.88 -8.02 9.81
N GLU A 813 13.24 -6.97 10.56
CA GLU A 813 13.48 -7.05 12.01
C GLU A 813 12.26 -7.60 12.77
N SER A 814 11.05 -7.13 12.43
CA SER A 814 9.81 -7.63 13.05
C SER A 814 9.55 -9.13 12.84
N LEU A 815 10.17 -9.79 11.84
CA LEU A 815 10.03 -11.24 11.65
C LEU A 815 10.65 -12.03 12.82
N ASN A 816 11.71 -11.52 13.45
CA ASN A 816 12.30 -12.16 14.63
C ASN A 816 11.38 -12.07 15.85
N GLY A 817 10.65 -10.95 15.99
CA GLY A 817 9.58 -10.81 16.99
C GLY A 817 8.49 -11.85 16.80
N ILE A 818 8.02 -12.06 15.57
CA ILE A 818 7.02 -13.08 15.23
C ILE A 818 7.56 -14.49 15.53
N GLN A 819 8.76 -14.86 15.06
CA GLN A 819 9.36 -16.18 15.30
C GLN A 819 9.42 -16.50 16.80
N ASN A 820 9.88 -15.56 17.62
CA ASN A 820 9.95 -15.71 19.07
C ASN A 820 8.55 -15.92 19.68
N GLN A 821 7.56 -15.10 19.31
CA GLN A 821 6.20 -15.24 19.81
C GLN A 821 5.55 -16.58 19.40
N VAL A 822 5.82 -17.10 18.19
CA VAL A 822 5.33 -18.40 17.73
C VAL A 822 5.99 -19.56 18.49
N CYS A 823 7.30 -19.52 18.74
CA CYS A 823 7.98 -20.52 19.59
C CYS A 823 7.41 -20.53 21.01
N ASN A 824 7.24 -19.36 21.63
CA ASN A 824 6.73 -19.26 22.98
C ASN A 824 5.27 -19.75 23.09
N PHE A 825 4.44 -19.56 22.05
CA PHE A 825 3.11 -20.15 22.01
C PHE A 825 3.15 -21.68 21.94
N ALA A 826 4.09 -22.26 21.17
CA ALA A 826 4.28 -23.71 21.13
C ALA A 826 4.63 -24.29 22.51
N LEU A 827 5.49 -23.60 23.28
CA LEU A 827 5.82 -23.98 24.66
C LEU A 827 4.63 -23.81 25.61
N GLN A 828 3.90 -22.69 25.52
CA GLN A 828 2.67 -22.49 26.31
C GLN A 828 1.61 -23.57 26.06
N ARG A 829 1.46 -24.03 24.81
CA ARG A 829 0.57 -25.15 24.43
C ARG A 829 1.04 -26.52 24.98
N TYR A 830 2.32 -26.66 25.28
CA TYR A 830 2.90 -27.88 25.87
C TYR A 830 2.79 -27.87 27.41
N ASP A 831 3.01 -26.71 28.03
CA ASP A 831 2.87 -26.54 29.49
C ASP A 831 1.39 -26.54 29.93
N ASP A 832 0.49 -26.02 29.10
CA ASP A 832 -0.97 -25.93 29.35
C ASP A 832 -1.79 -26.25 28.08
N PRO A 833 -2.39 -27.46 27.98
CA PRO A 833 -3.20 -27.88 26.84
C PRO A 833 -4.51 -27.10 26.64
N ASP A 834 -4.98 -26.30 27.59
CA ASP A 834 -6.20 -25.47 27.46
C ASP A 834 -5.92 -24.09 26.84
N VAL A 835 -4.65 -23.70 26.67
CA VAL A 835 -4.27 -22.43 26.02
C VAL A 835 -4.64 -22.46 24.53
N HIS A 836 -5.48 -21.53 24.08
CA HIS A 836 -5.93 -21.44 22.68
C HIS A 836 -5.88 -20.01 22.13
N ILE A 837 -5.84 -19.87 20.80
CA ILE A 837 -5.88 -18.57 20.12
C ILE A 837 -7.21 -17.86 20.42
N ARG A 838 -7.13 -16.64 20.97
CA ARG A 838 -8.33 -15.85 21.29
C ARG A 838 -9.06 -15.43 20.02
N ILE A 839 -10.34 -15.81 19.92
CA ILE A 839 -11.22 -15.45 18.80
C ILE A 839 -11.37 -13.93 18.64
N ILE A 840 -11.27 -13.20 19.75
CA ILE A 840 -11.39 -11.74 19.83
C ILE A 840 -10.09 -11.19 20.44
N ASP A 841 -9.53 -10.17 19.78
CA ASP A 841 -8.40 -9.36 20.24
C ASP A 841 -7.12 -10.13 20.65
N ASP A 842 -6.80 -11.21 19.94
CA ASP A 842 -5.48 -11.85 20.02
C ASP A 842 -4.35 -10.89 19.57
N LYS A 843 -3.30 -10.81 20.40
CA LYS A 843 -2.18 -9.88 20.24
C LYS A 843 -1.31 -10.23 19.03
N LEU A 844 -0.87 -11.48 18.91
CA LEU A 844 0.04 -11.91 17.84
C LEU A 844 -0.66 -11.86 16.46
N SER A 845 -1.91 -12.33 16.38
CA SER A 845 -2.72 -12.22 15.15
C SER A 845 -2.89 -10.76 14.73
N ASN A 846 -3.09 -9.84 15.67
CA ASN A 846 -3.22 -8.41 15.37
C ASN A 846 -1.89 -7.77 14.95
N GLU A 847 -0.78 -8.15 15.56
CA GLU A 847 0.58 -7.70 15.17
C GLU A 847 0.93 -8.15 13.74
N ILE A 848 0.74 -9.44 13.42
CA ILE A 848 0.94 -10.00 12.08
C ILE A 848 0.06 -9.28 11.04
N ARG A 849 -1.22 -9.04 11.35
CA ARG A 849 -2.14 -8.29 10.48
C ARG A 849 -1.67 -6.84 10.26
N ALA A 850 -1.18 -6.16 11.31
CA ALA A 850 -0.66 -4.81 11.22
C ALA A 850 0.60 -4.74 10.33
N LEU A 851 1.49 -5.74 10.44
CA LEU A 851 2.67 -5.87 9.58
C LEU A 851 2.31 -6.13 8.12
N LEU A 852 1.32 -6.98 7.83
CA LEU A 852 0.81 -7.19 6.46
C LEU A 852 0.18 -5.92 5.87
N LEU A 853 -0.53 -5.11 6.67
CA LEU A 853 -1.06 -3.81 6.24
C LEU A 853 0.06 -2.77 6.02
N LYS A 854 1.09 -2.76 6.87
CA LYS A 854 2.32 -1.94 6.71
C LYS A 854 3.01 -2.29 5.38
N LEU A 855 3.17 -3.58 5.07
CA LEU A 855 3.74 -4.09 3.82
C LEU A 855 2.88 -3.72 2.60
N ALA A 856 1.55 -3.84 2.67
CA ALA A 856 0.66 -3.39 1.59
C ALA A 856 0.78 -1.88 1.33
N GLY A 857 0.88 -1.07 2.39
CA GLY A 857 1.13 0.37 2.30
C GLY A 857 2.49 0.71 1.68
N ILE A 858 3.54 -0.06 2.00
CA ILE A 858 4.87 0.06 1.39
C ILE A 858 4.78 -0.20 -0.12
N LYS A 859 4.13 -1.28 -0.56
CA LYS A 859 3.90 -1.57 -2.00
C LYS A 859 3.21 -0.41 -2.73
N GLY A 860 2.24 0.25 -2.09
CA GLY A 860 1.57 1.44 -2.63
C GLY A 860 2.54 2.58 -2.97
N THR A 861 3.55 2.83 -2.13
CA THR A 861 4.55 3.90 -2.34
C THR A 861 5.53 3.62 -3.48
N MET A 862 5.70 2.35 -3.89
CA MET A 862 6.61 1.95 -4.97
C MET A 862 6.25 2.57 -6.33
N LYS A 863 4.97 2.86 -6.58
CA LYS A 863 4.51 3.57 -7.79
C LYS A 863 4.99 5.03 -7.83
N SER A 864 5.06 5.71 -6.67
CA SER A 864 5.57 7.08 -6.61
C SER A 864 7.07 7.15 -6.92
N ILE A 865 7.85 6.14 -6.48
CA ILE A 865 9.32 6.12 -6.64
C ILE A 865 9.75 6.16 -8.11
N GLN A 866 8.91 5.68 -9.04
CA GLN A 866 9.16 5.76 -10.50
C GLN A 866 9.30 7.20 -11.02
N TYR A 867 8.78 8.20 -10.31
CA TYR A 867 8.92 9.61 -10.66
C TYR A 867 10.17 10.28 -10.04
N GLU A 868 10.93 9.59 -9.18
CA GLU A 868 12.23 10.09 -8.72
C GLU A 868 13.25 9.90 -9.85
N THR A 869 13.73 10.99 -10.45
CA THR A 869 14.75 10.90 -11.50
C THR A 869 16.00 10.19 -10.96
N PRO A 870 16.55 9.18 -11.68
CA PRO A 870 17.71 8.42 -11.22
C PRO A 870 19.00 9.25 -11.36
N LEU A 871 19.16 10.24 -10.48
CA LEU A 871 20.26 11.21 -10.48
C LEU A 871 21.62 10.60 -10.14
N THR A 872 21.66 9.54 -9.33
CA THR A 872 22.89 8.77 -9.02
C THR A 872 22.99 7.45 -9.80
N GLY A 873 21.86 6.98 -10.32
CA GLY A 873 21.70 5.70 -11.02
C GLY A 873 20.33 5.07 -10.77
N ASP A 874 20.02 4.05 -11.56
CA ASP A 874 18.69 3.41 -11.57
C ASP A 874 18.40 2.66 -10.27
N TRP A 875 17.14 2.64 -9.87
CA TRP A 875 16.71 1.92 -8.66
C TRP A 875 16.42 0.45 -9.02
N PRO A 876 16.96 -0.55 -8.28
CA PRO A 876 16.77 -1.98 -8.59
C PRO A 876 15.37 -2.47 -8.20
N ILE A 877 14.36 -2.00 -8.94
CA ILE A 877 12.92 -2.17 -8.65
C ILE A 877 12.52 -3.64 -8.53
N GLU A 878 13.06 -4.52 -9.39
CA GLU A 878 12.76 -5.96 -9.40
C GLU A 878 13.25 -6.66 -8.14
N LYS A 879 14.45 -6.31 -7.64
CA LYS A 879 15.01 -6.87 -6.40
C LYS A 879 14.18 -6.44 -5.19
N TYR A 880 13.73 -5.19 -5.14
CA TYR A 880 12.85 -4.72 -4.07
C TYR A 880 11.45 -5.30 -4.15
N GLU A 881 10.90 -5.52 -5.35
CA GLU A 881 9.61 -6.22 -5.52
C GLU A 881 9.72 -7.69 -5.07
N LYS A 882 10.80 -8.37 -5.43
CA LYS A 882 11.08 -9.75 -4.98
C LYS A 882 11.22 -9.82 -3.47
N LEU A 883 12.03 -8.94 -2.86
CA LEU A 883 12.20 -8.88 -1.40
C LEU A 883 10.88 -8.57 -0.68
N HIS A 884 10.06 -7.67 -1.21
CA HIS A 884 8.73 -7.37 -0.67
C HIS A 884 7.81 -8.60 -0.69
N LYS A 885 7.76 -9.32 -1.82
CA LYS A 885 6.99 -10.57 -1.95
C LYS A 885 7.45 -11.62 -0.92
N LEU A 886 8.76 -11.83 -0.77
CA LEU A 886 9.33 -12.79 0.18
C LEU A 886 8.94 -12.45 1.63
N ILE A 887 9.10 -11.21 2.07
CA ILE A 887 8.72 -10.78 3.43
C ILE A 887 7.20 -10.95 3.67
N VAL A 888 6.38 -10.63 2.67
CA VAL A 888 4.92 -10.84 2.71
C VAL A 888 4.57 -12.32 2.81
N SER A 889 5.32 -13.22 2.16
CA SER A 889 5.10 -14.66 2.25
C SER A 889 5.58 -15.27 3.57
N ILE A 890 6.77 -14.90 4.06
CA ILE A 890 7.28 -15.34 5.37
C ILE A 890 6.29 -14.95 6.49
N THR A 891 5.79 -13.71 6.47
CA THR A 891 4.80 -13.22 7.46
C THR A 891 3.49 -14.04 7.44
N GLN A 892 3.09 -14.55 6.29
CA GLN A 892 1.89 -15.40 6.15
C GLN A 892 2.15 -16.86 6.54
N LEU A 893 3.32 -17.41 6.22
CA LEU A 893 3.70 -18.75 6.64
C LEU A 893 3.77 -18.83 8.17
N TYR A 894 4.30 -17.82 8.86
CA TYR A 894 4.21 -17.73 10.32
C TYR A 894 2.77 -17.69 10.85
N PHE A 895 1.85 -16.98 10.17
CA PHE A 895 0.43 -16.97 10.54
C PHE A 895 -0.23 -18.35 10.41
N LEU A 896 0.12 -19.10 9.36
CA LEU A 896 -0.34 -20.48 9.16
C LEU A 896 0.28 -21.42 10.20
N HIS A 897 1.56 -21.27 10.51
CA HIS A 897 2.27 -22.06 11.52
C HIS A 897 1.68 -21.85 12.92
N TYR A 898 1.42 -20.60 13.30
CA TYR A 898 0.77 -20.25 14.56
C TYR A 898 -0.59 -20.92 14.72
N ARG A 899 -1.41 -20.90 13.67
CA ARG A 899 -2.72 -21.56 13.62
C ARG A 899 -2.70 -23.08 13.52
N LEU A 900 -1.54 -23.65 13.20
CA LEU A 900 -1.36 -25.10 13.17
C LEU A 900 -1.16 -25.62 14.60
N LEU A 901 -0.32 -24.94 15.40
CA LEU A 901 -0.06 -25.27 16.80
C LEU A 901 -1.33 -25.22 17.69
N ASP A 902 -2.29 -24.36 17.35
CA ASP A 902 -3.59 -24.24 18.02
C ASP A 902 -4.54 -25.44 17.74
N GLN A 903 -4.26 -26.25 16.72
CA GLN A 903 -5.14 -27.35 16.27
C GLN A 903 -4.68 -28.74 16.71
N VAL A 904 -3.51 -28.86 17.32
CA VAL A 904 -2.98 -30.12 17.87
C VAL A 904 -3.79 -30.51 19.10
N ASN A 905 -4.31 -31.74 19.15
CA ASN A 905 -5.14 -32.21 20.27
C ASN A 905 -4.29 -32.89 21.34
N ASP A 906 -3.44 -33.84 20.94
CA ASP A 906 -2.46 -34.49 21.83
C ASP A 906 -1.16 -33.67 21.86
N THR A 907 -1.14 -32.70 22.78
CA THR A 907 -0.04 -31.75 22.99
C THR A 907 1.25 -32.44 23.42
N ASP A 908 1.13 -33.39 24.34
CA ASP A 908 2.24 -34.07 25.02
C ASP A 908 3.02 -34.96 24.05
N ALA A 909 2.31 -35.65 23.13
CA ALA A 909 2.95 -36.46 22.11
C ALA A 909 3.47 -35.62 20.93
N TRP A 910 2.67 -34.69 20.39
CA TRP A 910 2.99 -34.10 19.07
C TRP A 910 3.76 -32.78 19.12
N ILE A 911 3.58 -31.91 20.13
CA ILE A 911 4.31 -30.64 20.18
C ILE A 911 5.83 -30.86 20.29
N PRO A 912 6.35 -31.75 21.16
CA PRO A 912 7.79 -32.05 21.19
C PRO A 912 8.30 -32.59 19.85
N HIS A 913 7.51 -33.39 19.14
CA HIS A 913 7.86 -33.84 17.80
C HIS A 913 7.96 -32.67 16.82
N MET A 914 6.96 -31.78 16.78
CA MET A 914 6.93 -30.61 15.90
C MET A 914 8.07 -29.62 16.19
N VAL A 915 8.36 -29.34 17.46
CA VAL A 915 9.48 -28.48 17.91
C VAL A 915 10.83 -29.05 17.48
N ASN A 916 11.02 -30.38 17.61
CA ASN A 916 12.22 -31.06 17.12
C ASN A 916 12.30 -31.07 15.58
N ARG A 917 11.19 -31.36 14.87
CA ARG A 917 11.11 -31.30 13.40
C ARG A 917 11.33 -29.90 12.84
N ALA A 918 10.98 -28.86 13.58
CA ALA A 918 11.24 -27.47 13.21
C ALA A 918 12.68 -27.00 13.52
N ALA A 919 13.51 -27.86 14.13
CA ALA A 919 14.84 -27.55 14.65
C ALA A 919 14.89 -26.44 15.72
N TRP A 920 13.76 -26.11 16.37
CA TRP A 920 13.71 -25.06 17.41
C TRP A 920 14.41 -25.45 18.71
N ASN A 921 14.54 -26.75 18.98
CA ASN A 921 15.34 -27.29 20.09
C ASN A 921 16.87 -27.07 19.88
N GLN A 922 17.32 -26.79 18.65
CA GLN A 922 18.74 -26.60 18.36
C GLN A 922 19.14 -25.13 18.46
N GLN A 923 19.85 -24.78 19.54
CA GLN A 923 20.34 -23.42 19.79
C GLN A 923 21.19 -22.86 18.62
N GLU A 924 22.04 -23.68 18.00
CA GLU A 924 22.88 -23.27 16.85
C GLU A 924 22.06 -22.90 15.61
N PHE A 925 20.97 -23.64 15.37
CA PHE A 925 20.06 -23.39 14.26
C PHE A 925 19.28 -22.08 14.49
N LEU A 926 18.68 -21.91 15.67
CA LEU A 926 17.94 -20.70 16.03
C LEU A 926 18.84 -19.44 16.06
N SER A 927 20.08 -19.58 16.54
CA SER A 927 21.09 -18.52 16.48
C SER A 927 21.45 -18.14 15.03
N SER A 928 21.60 -19.14 14.14
CA SER A 928 21.81 -18.91 12.70
C SER A 928 20.63 -18.15 12.08
N LEU A 929 19.39 -18.52 12.41
CA LEU A 929 18.17 -17.88 11.90
C LEU A 929 18.09 -16.40 12.30
N VAL A 930 18.19 -16.11 13.60
CA VAL A 930 18.03 -14.74 14.15
C VAL A 930 19.18 -13.81 13.71
N SER A 931 20.40 -14.33 13.62
CA SER A 931 21.55 -13.56 13.15
C SER A 931 21.42 -13.18 11.67
N LEU A 932 21.01 -14.10 10.79
CA LEU A 932 20.83 -13.81 9.36
C LEU A 932 19.77 -12.74 9.09
N THR A 933 18.61 -12.83 9.72
CA THR A 933 17.53 -11.84 9.56
C THR A 933 17.90 -10.49 10.17
N TYR A 934 18.58 -10.46 11.31
CA TYR A 934 19.08 -9.22 11.92
C TYR A 934 20.16 -8.56 11.04
N MET A 935 21.14 -9.34 10.56
CA MET A 935 22.15 -8.88 9.61
C MET A 935 21.52 -8.37 8.31
N ALA A 936 20.49 -9.03 7.78
CA ALA A 936 19.76 -8.58 6.59
C ALA A 936 18.95 -7.30 6.86
N SER A 937 18.36 -7.12 8.05
CA SER A 937 17.75 -5.86 8.47
C SER A 937 18.78 -4.73 8.50
N GLU A 938 19.87 -4.89 9.25
CA GLU A 938 20.78 -3.78 9.54
C GLU A 938 21.69 -3.42 8.37
N SER A 939 22.13 -4.42 7.59
CA SER A 939 22.82 -4.17 6.32
C SER A 939 21.95 -3.33 5.38
N LEU A 940 20.67 -3.71 5.22
CA LEU A 940 19.71 -2.97 4.43
C LEU A 940 19.38 -1.59 5.04
N ARG A 941 19.26 -1.46 6.37
CA ARG A 941 18.95 -0.18 7.06
C ARG A 941 20.07 0.84 6.87
N LEU A 942 21.30 0.42 7.14
CA LEU A 942 22.48 1.27 7.26
C LEU A 942 23.28 1.42 5.94
N LYS A 943 22.95 0.64 4.89
CA LYS A 943 23.76 0.49 3.66
C LYS A 943 25.13 -0.13 3.91
N ILE A 944 25.19 -1.10 4.83
CA ILE A 944 26.42 -1.83 5.15
C ILE A 944 26.43 -3.12 4.33
N GLU A 945 27.57 -3.45 3.73
CA GLU A 945 27.80 -4.72 3.02
C GLU A 945 27.63 -5.92 3.97
N MET A 946 27.11 -7.05 3.48
CA MET A 946 27.10 -8.29 4.25
C MET A 946 28.42 -9.07 4.08
N PRO A 947 28.73 -10.06 4.91
CA PRO A 947 29.81 -11.01 4.63
C PRO A 947 29.55 -11.81 3.35
N GLU A 948 30.61 -12.18 2.60
CA GLU A 948 30.47 -13.13 1.48
C GLU A 948 30.10 -14.53 1.99
N ILE A 949 30.68 -14.97 3.10
CA ILE A 949 30.27 -16.22 3.77
C ILE A 949 29.18 -15.89 4.77
N THR A 950 27.95 -16.34 4.52
CA THR A 950 26.88 -16.35 5.52
C THR A 950 26.42 -17.77 5.84
N THR A 951 25.68 -17.92 6.93
CA THR A 951 25.02 -19.17 7.33
C THR A 951 23.72 -19.45 6.55
N ALA A 952 23.47 -18.73 5.44
CA ALA A 952 22.25 -18.74 4.60
C ALA A 952 22.12 -20.02 3.75
N THR A 953 22.16 -21.14 4.45
CA THR A 953 21.80 -22.47 3.99
C THR A 953 20.85 -23.08 5.03
N LEU A 954 19.96 -22.28 5.62
CA LEU A 954 19.05 -22.70 6.70
C LEU A 954 18.15 -23.85 6.25
N SER A 955 17.64 -23.76 5.03
CA SER A 955 16.88 -24.83 4.36
C SER A 955 17.67 -26.14 4.28
N ILE A 956 18.96 -26.10 3.89
CA ILE A 956 19.79 -27.32 3.81
C ILE A 956 20.17 -27.84 5.19
N LYS A 957 20.49 -26.96 6.15
CA LYS A 957 20.74 -27.35 7.55
C LYS A 957 19.50 -28.01 8.18
N HIS A 958 18.31 -27.49 7.89
CA HIS A 958 17.05 -28.08 8.33
C HIS A 958 16.88 -29.49 7.74
N LEU A 959 17.16 -29.67 6.45
CA LEU A 959 17.20 -31.00 5.81
C LEU A 959 18.28 -31.93 6.37
N GLU A 960 19.42 -31.42 6.84
CA GLU A 960 20.45 -32.22 7.54
C GLU A 960 19.92 -32.75 8.88
N VAL A 961 19.37 -31.86 9.71
CA VAL A 961 18.75 -32.21 11.00
C VAL A 961 17.65 -33.26 10.83
N LEU A 962 16.82 -33.14 9.78
CA LEU A 962 15.83 -34.15 9.42
C LEU A 962 16.46 -35.48 8.99
N SER A 963 17.49 -35.43 8.14
CA SER A 963 18.19 -36.64 7.64
C SER A 963 18.86 -37.44 8.77
N GLU A 964 19.45 -36.75 9.75
CA GLU A 964 20.02 -37.32 10.97
C GLU A 964 18.94 -37.96 11.84
N MET A 965 17.83 -37.25 12.10
CA MET A 965 16.70 -37.77 12.87
C MET A 965 16.03 -39.00 12.24
N TRP A 966 16.01 -39.11 10.92
CA TRP A 966 15.47 -40.30 10.22
C TRP A 966 16.51 -41.40 9.97
N GLY A 967 17.79 -41.16 10.29
CA GLY A 967 18.88 -42.10 10.07
C GLY A 967 19.18 -42.39 8.59
N THR A 968 18.92 -41.45 7.68
CA THR A 968 19.09 -41.67 6.23
C THR A 968 20.00 -40.66 5.57
N GLN A 969 20.90 -41.11 4.69
CA GLN A 969 21.90 -40.26 4.04
C GLN A 969 21.34 -39.35 2.92
N GLY A 970 20.22 -39.73 2.29
CA GLY A 970 19.59 -38.94 1.22
C GLY A 970 18.50 -37.99 1.72
N VAL A 971 18.41 -36.83 1.06
CA VAL A 971 17.44 -35.75 1.35
C VAL A 971 16.02 -36.15 0.93
N SER A 972 15.06 -36.00 1.84
CA SER A 972 13.61 -36.02 1.52
C SER A 972 12.91 -34.92 2.32
N LEU A 973 11.82 -34.39 1.77
CA LEU A 973 10.92 -33.44 2.44
C LEU A 973 9.67 -34.11 3.01
N ASN A 974 9.61 -35.44 2.95
CA ASN A 974 8.47 -36.21 3.40
C ASN A 974 8.72 -36.75 4.82
N GLU A 975 7.75 -36.53 5.73
CA GLU A 975 7.85 -36.98 7.13
C GLU A 975 7.89 -38.51 7.23
N ARG A 976 8.70 -39.01 8.17
CA ARG A 976 8.85 -40.45 8.44
C ARG A 976 8.67 -40.74 9.92
N VAL A 977 7.69 -41.58 10.23
CA VAL A 977 7.42 -42.12 11.57
C VAL A 977 7.57 -43.63 11.50
N TYR A 978 8.28 -44.22 12.48
CA TYR A 978 8.54 -45.65 12.56
C TYR A 978 7.91 -46.22 13.83
N THR A 979 7.30 -47.41 13.73
CA THR A 979 6.69 -48.09 14.88
C THR A 979 7.71 -48.35 15.99
N LYS A 980 7.39 -47.99 17.25
CA LYS A 980 8.22 -48.36 18.41
C LYS A 980 8.30 -49.89 18.54
N ARG A 981 9.53 -50.42 18.57
CA ARG A 981 9.78 -51.85 18.78
C ARG A 981 9.39 -52.23 20.21
N LYS A 982 8.50 -53.21 20.39
CA LYS A 982 8.32 -53.85 21.71
C LYS A 982 9.60 -54.63 22.02
N ASP A 983 10.20 -54.36 23.18
CA ASP A 983 11.38 -55.10 23.64
C ASP A 983 11.00 -56.53 24.01
N SER A 984 11.36 -57.46 23.15
CA SER A 984 11.30 -58.90 23.39
C SER A 984 12.44 -59.56 22.62
N GLN A 985 13.46 -59.96 23.39
CA GLN A 985 14.58 -60.86 23.06
C GLN A 985 14.78 -61.26 21.59
N SER A 986 15.82 -60.70 20.96
CA SER A 986 16.99 -61.48 20.52
C SER A 986 17.99 -60.60 19.77
N SER A 987 19.11 -60.33 20.41
CA SER A 987 20.23 -59.59 19.84
C SER A 987 21.12 -60.52 19.03
N GLN A 988 20.93 -60.63 17.71
CA GLN A 988 21.94 -60.97 16.68
C GLN A 988 21.29 -61.30 15.32
N ILE A 989 21.07 -60.28 14.48
CA ILE A 989 21.39 -60.27 13.05
C ILE A 989 21.47 -58.79 12.65
N ARG A 990 22.63 -58.37 12.13
CA ARG A 990 22.97 -56.96 11.88
C ARG A 990 23.01 -56.69 10.37
N ARG A 991 21.89 -56.27 9.77
CA ARG A 991 21.77 -55.27 8.66
C ARG A 991 20.42 -55.35 7.94
N ARG A 992 19.84 -54.16 7.67
CA ARG A 992 18.95 -53.81 6.56
C ARG A 992 17.83 -54.82 6.20
N ALA A 993 16.75 -54.79 6.96
CA ALA A 993 15.40 -55.10 6.46
C ALA A 993 14.44 -54.02 6.97
N LEU A 994 13.66 -53.46 6.05
CA LEU A 994 12.72 -52.34 6.19
C LEU A 994 12.14 -52.12 7.61
N GLN A 995 12.44 -50.96 8.22
CA GLN A 995 11.57 -50.41 9.26
C GLN A 995 10.21 -50.12 8.59
N LYS A 996 9.13 -50.77 9.02
CA LYS A 996 7.80 -50.43 8.54
C LYS A 996 7.49 -48.99 8.97
N LEU A 997 7.15 -48.16 7.98
CA LEU A 997 6.58 -46.84 8.22
C LEU A 997 5.23 -47.00 8.93
N ASP A 998 5.02 -46.20 9.96
CA ASP A 998 3.80 -46.19 10.75
C ASP A 998 2.76 -45.32 10.06
N PHE A 999 2.13 -45.87 9.02
CA PHE A 999 1.12 -45.18 8.22
C PHE A 999 -0.12 -44.81 9.05
N GLU A 1000 -0.43 -45.57 10.10
CA GLU A 1000 -1.56 -45.29 11.00
C GLU A 1000 -1.30 -43.99 11.80
N ASN A 1001 -0.12 -43.87 12.42
CA ASN A 1001 0.26 -42.62 13.11
C ASN A 1001 0.51 -41.45 12.15
N LEU A 1002 1.02 -41.68 10.93
CA LEU A 1002 1.21 -40.63 9.90
C LEU A 1002 -0.13 -40.10 9.34
N LEU A 1003 -1.13 -40.96 9.19
CA LEU A 1003 -2.48 -40.57 8.71
C LEU A 1003 -3.39 -40.08 9.83
N SER A 1004 -2.97 -40.18 11.10
CA SER A 1004 -3.69 -39.62 12.24
C SER A 1004 -3.91 -38.09 12.10
N PRO A 1005 -4.95 -37.51 12.75
CA PRO A 1005 -5.23 -36.08 12.63
C PRO A 1005 -4.04 -35.18 13.00
N ASP A 1006 -3.38 -35.48 14.13
CA ASP A 1006 -2.25 -34.71 14.64
C ASP A 1006 -0.94 -35.07 13.90
N GLY A 1007 -0.79 -36.33 13.46
CA GLY A 1007 0.30 -36.74 12.57
C GLY A 1007 0.32 -35.96 11.25
N ARG A 1008 -0.85 -35.75 10.62
CA ARG A 1008 -1.01 -34.88 9.44
C ARG A 1008 -0.64 -33.43 9.75
N LEU A 1009 -0.98 -32.90 10.93
CA LEU A 1009 -0.57 -31.55 11.34
C LEU A 1009 0.97 -31.45 11.45
N ASN A 1010 1.63 -32.46 12.03
CA ASN A 1010 3.10 -32.52 12.07
C ASN A 1010 3.74 -32.53 10.67
N VAL A 1011 3.18 -33.27 9.70
CA VAL A 1011 3.65 -33.23 8.29
C VAL A 1011 3.52 -31.82 7.70
N VAL A 1012 2.43 -31.09 8.00
CA VAL A 1012 2.25 -29.73 7.49
C VAL A 1012 3.15 -28.72 8.20
N ALA A 1013 3.40 -28.89 9.50
CA ALA A 1013 4.33 -28.05 10.25
C ALA A 1013 5.75 -28.15 9.68
N LEU A 1014 6.20 -29.37 9.35
CA LEU A 1014 7.46 -29.64 8.67
C LEU A 1014 7.59 -28.84 7.36
N LEU A 1015 6.58 -28.93 6.48
CA LEU A 1015 6.56 -28.25 5.19
C LEU A 1015 6.56 -26.71 5.33
N ILE A 1016 5.70 -26.17 6.20
CA ILE A 1016 5.62 -24.73 6.44
C ILE A 1016 6.97 -24.21 6.98
N THR A 1017 7.60 -24.92 7.89
CA THR A 1017 8.90 -24.53 8.46
C THR A 1017 10.02 -24.53 7.42
N HIS A 1018 10.12 -25.56 6.57
CA HIS A 1018 11.09 -25.58 5.46
C HIS A 1018 10.86 -24.39 4.50
N MET A 1019 9.61 -24.10 4.15
CA MET A 1019 9.26 -22.97 3.29
C MET A 1019 9.63 -21.61 3.90
N ILE A 1020 9.49 -21.44 5.22
CA ILE A 1020 9.94 -20.24 5.95
C ILE A 1020 11.46 -20.08 5.80
N TYR A 1021 12.23 -21.14 6.10
CA TYR A 1021 13.69 -21.08 6.07
C TYR A 1021 14.23 -20.84 4.65
N LYS A 1022 13.65 -21.48 3.63
CA LYS A 1022 13.98 -21.24 2.22
C LYS A 1022 13.70 -19.80 1.79
N GLN A 1023 12.56 -19.22 2.17
CA GLN A 1023 12.25 -17.82 1.83
C GLN A 1023 13.15 -16.82 2.58
N ILE A 1024 13.63 -17.16 3.78
CA ILE A 1024 14.61 -16.36 4.52
C ILE A 1024 15.99 -16.44 3.85
N ASP A 1025 16.48 -17.63 3.47
CA ASP A 1025 17.71 -17.79 2.69
C ASP A 1025 17.64 -16.94 1.41
N GLU A 1026 16.55 -17.03 0.64
CA GLU A 1026 16.36 -16.26 -0.59
C GLU A 1026 16.26 -14.74 -0.34
N ALA A 1027 15.62 -14.31 0.76
CA ALA A 1027 15.55 -12.90 1.14
C ALA A 1027 16.93 -12.35 1.50
N VAL A 1028 17.76 -13.12 2.21
CA VAL A 1028 19.15 -12.78 2.54
C VAL A 1028 19.99 -12.65 1.26
N LEU A 1029 19.85 -13.58 0.30
CA LEU A 1029 20.52 -13.50 -1.01
C LEU A 1029 20.08 -12.26 -1.81
N VAL A 1030 18.80 -11.89 -1.79
CA VAL A 1030 18.32 -10.66 -2.43
C VAL A 1030 18.88 -9.41 -1.74
N VAL A 1031 19.00 -9.40 -0.40
CA VAL A 1031 19.64 -8.31 0.35
C VAL A 1031 21.14 -8.21 0.05
N LYS A 1032 21.88 -9.33 0.03
CA LYS A 1032 23.27 -9.42 -0.50
C LYS A 1032 23.35 -8.81 -1.90
N GLY A 1033 22.39 -9.16 -2.75
CA GLY A 1033 22.19 -8.60 -4.09
C GLY A 1033 21.97 -7.09 -4.16
N LEU A 1034 21.58 -6.44 -3.06
CA LEU A 1034 21.36 -4.99 -2.94
C LEU A 1034 22.54 -4.27 -2.27
N VAL A 1035 23.10 -4.81 -1.17
CA VAL A 1035 24.11 -4.13 -0.34
C VAL A 1035 25.56 -4.51 -0.66
N GLY A 1036 25.78 -5.66 -1.31
CA GLY A 1036 27.12 -6.17 -1.63
C GLY A 1036 27.76 -7.00 -0.52
N GLU A 1037 29.01 -7.40 -0.78
CA GLU A 1037 29.79 -8.33 0.04
C GLU A 1037 31.12 -7.70 0.44
N LYS A 1038 31.45 -7.72 1.74
CA LYS A 1038 32.57 -6.98 2.35
C LYS A 1038 33.91 -7.73 2.37
N TYR A 1039 33.83 -9.04 2.56
CA TYR A 1039 34.99 -9.93 2.72
C TYR A 1039 35.07 -10.82 1.49
N ASN A 1040 36.27 -11.09 0.96
CA ASN A 1040 36.48 -11.92 -0.21
C ASN A 1040 37.33 -13.14 0.19
N TYR A 1041 36.76 -14.33 0.13
CA TYR A 1041 37.43 -15.59 0.45
C TYR A 1041 37.68 -16.40 -0.84
N ASP A 1042 38.85 -17.03 -0.95
CA ASP A 1042 39.10 -17.99 -2.04
C ASP A 1042 38.35 -19.29 -1.73
N MET A 1043 37.56 -19.79 -2.70
CA MET A 1043 36.80 -21.04 -2.55
C MET A 1043 37.71 -22.26 -2.28
N ARG A 1044 38.98 -22.21 -2.70
CA ARG A 1044 39.98 -23.25 -2.41
C ARG A 1044 40.22 -23.50 -0.92
N LEU A 1045 39.90 -22.53 -0.05
CA LEU A 1045 40.03 -22.69 1.40
C LEU A 1045 39.13 -23.83 1.95
N PHE A 1046 38.06 -24.18 1.24
CA PHE A 1046 37.08 -25.19 1.65
C PHE A 1046 37.21 -26.52 0.89
N GLU A 1047 38.28 -26.68 0.10
CA GLU A 1047 38.63 -27.92 -0.61
C GLU A 1047 39.67 -28.76 0.15
N PHE A 1048 40.18 -28.24 1.28
CA PHE A 1048 41.06 -28.92 2.25
C PHE A 1048 40.24 -29.49 3.42
#